data_AF-A0A522RYT8-F1
#
_entry.id   AF-A0A522RYT8-F1
#
_cell.length_a   1.000
_cell.length_b   1.000
_cell.length_c   1.000
_cell.angle_alpha   90.00
_cell.angle_beta   90.00
_cell.angle_gamma   90.00
#
_symmetry.space_group_name_H-M   'P 1'
#
loop_
_entity.id
_entity.type
_entity.pdbx_description
1 polymer ?
#
loop_
_entity_poly.entity_id
_entity_poly.type
_entity_poly.pdbx_seq_one_letter_code
_entity_poly.pdbx_strand_id
1 'polypeptide(L)'
;MRTVRIQAACFCVTLVLLCGLAHARGTVPTFDRTIGGNTYTFVGHDPAVQGTTVIPVLLVPIRLEFAGKSDAMDATPDVPHILRSPIFSKYDFAKGKPAQYTDALLRATFPQGARGHTLLGTPKVKAITIEIPPGHGYLLHSKREGRSFAVVDSQYVEQQLFRQIPKQRDRLVIAVTHDTTFYAMSDATVCCSWGTHGVDRATGNSFVLGSYIHDAPGIVRDRDIQPLTEQLAEFFNDPLHDPATYFHKDAAPGNWFATWRRPFGDHYCGGSGVGTNYFLLEPTDSNLKNNFPASTPYVAKAEGFDYHLQNVALLAWYLREGNAQAYSFPDKAALKRPAESCERLAERQTVPDAKPVASSGSGNGHWLIGYWTGSGYGGVKPLRLRDVSPQWDVVIVAFASPAEGAPEGTLRFTPPTGMTPDEVKSDIAYLKRRGKKVMISLGGGGKYFKLDQAQDIPNFVDSVSKIVSEYGFQGIDLDFESPSLELAPGDTDFRHPTTPSIVNLIRGLKQLRARFGPGFMISLVPEGTQVPGGYPSYGGQFGSYLPIVQALRNDLAFVDVQDYNTPPLQGLDGEIYQSHTLDYHAAMTELLLHGFDVGGNPKMFFPPLPADKVAVGFLTGYDTPELVHRAMQYLITGKASGDVAYKLRKPGGYPAMIGAMFWTIDADHNEGYRYSNLIGPQLHGFARPQR
;
A
#
# COMPACT_ATOMS: atom_id res chain seq x y z
N MET A 1 -61.23 -50.35 -27.84
CA MET A 1 -62.20 -49.83 -26.85
C MET A 1 -61.50 -49.58 -25.52
N ARG A 2 -61.15 -48.31 -25.25
CA ARG A 2 -61.23 -47.59 -23.96
C ARG A 2 -60.37 -46.33 -24.07
N THR A 3 -61.10 -45.22 -24.11
CA THR A 3 -60.77 -43.81 -24.26
C THR A 3 -60.20 -43.21 -22.99
N VAL A 4 -59.19 -42.31 -23.07
CA VAL A 4 -58.97 -41.16 -22.16
C VAL A 4 -58.18 -40.07 -22.94
N ARG A 5 -58.88 -39.06 -23.49
CA ARG A 5 -58.96 -37.64 -23.07
C ARG A 5 -57.69 -36.79 -23.21
N ILE A 6 -57.75 -35.91 -24.21
CA ILE A 6 -56.96 -34.69 -24.42
C ILE A 6 -57.48 -33.61 -23.45
N GLN A 7 -56.60 -32.94 -22.73
CA GLN A 7 -56.85 -31.60 -22.17
C GLN A 7 -55.57 -30.75 -22.24
N ALA A 8 -55.75 -29.53 -22.73
CA ALA A 8 -54.73 -28.55 -23.05
C ALA A 8 -54.03 -28.00 -21.79
N ALA A 9 -52.71 -27.84 -21.88
CA ALA A 9 -51.92 -27.06 -20.91
C ALA A 9 -51.44 -25.78 -21.59
N CYS A 10 -51.74 -24.66 -20.93
CA CYS A 10 -51.44 -23.29 -21.34
C CYS A 10 -49.95 -23.05 -21.59
N PHE A 11 -49.66 -22.30 -22.67
CA PHE A 11 -48.41 -21.57 -22.84
C PHE A 11 -48.28 -20.51 -21.72
N CYS A 12 -47.40 -20.74 -20.75
CA CYS A 12 -46.84 -19.67 -19.92
C CYS A 12 -45.52 -19.23 -20.56
N VAL A 13 -45.56 -18.03 -21.16
CA VAL A 13 -44.39 -17.27 -21.57
C VAL A 13 -43.52 -17.06 -20.33
N THR A 14 -42.31 -17.61 -20.34
CA THR A 14 -41.28 -17.36 -19.34
C THR A 14 -40.90 -15.88 -19.41
N LEU A 15 -41.38 -15.12 -18.43
CA LEU A 15 -40.92 -13.77 -18.15
C LEU A 15 -39.44 -13.89 -17.74
N VAL A 16 -38.53 -13.44 -18.59
CA VAL A 16 -37.12 -13.23 -18.23
C VAL A 16 -37.14 -12.14 -17.15
N LEU A 17 -36.98 -12.56 -15.89
CA LEU A 17 -36.65 -11.65 -14.80
C LEU A 17 -35.31 -11.00 -15.13
N LEU A 18 -35.35 -9.72 -15.50
CA LEU A 18 -34.25 -8.80 -15.28
C LEU A 18 -33.97 -8.81 -13.77
N CYS A 19 -33.02 -9.64 -13.34
CA CYS A 19 -32.33 -9.44 -12.07
C CYS A 19 -31.55 -8.14 -12.19
N GLY A 20 -32.21 -7.02 -11.90
CA GLY A 20 -31.50 -5.84 -11.43
C GLY A 20 -30.71 -6.25 -10.20
N LEU A 21 -29.40 -6.02 -10.21
CA LEU A 21 -28.55 -6.15 -9.04
C LEU A 21 -29.17 -5.32 -7.91
N ALA A 22 -29.85 -5.98 -6.98
CA ALA A 22 -30.33 -5.35 -5.76
C ALA A 22 -29.08 -5.00 -4.95
N HIS A 23 -28.65 -3.74 -5.03
CA HIS A 23 -27.55 -3.24 -4.21
C HIS A 23 -27.95 -3.40 -2.75
N ALA A 24 -27.02 -3.85 -1.91
CA ALA A 24 -27.28 -4.02 -0.48
C ALA A 24 -27.73 -2.68 0.11
N ARG A 25 -28.97 -2.62 0.60
CA ARG A 25 -29.42 -1.50 1.43
C ARG A 25 -28.78 -1.69 2.80
N GLY A 26 -27.93 -0.74 3.21
CA GLY A 26 -27.34 -0.71 4.54
C GLY A 26 -28.41 -0.73 5.66
N THR A 27 -27.99 -0.95 6.90
CA THR A 27 -28.90 -1.04 8.05
C THR A 27 -29.32 0.31 8.62
N VAL A 28 -28.70 1.42 8.22
CA VAL A 28 -29.08 2.76 8.68
C VAL A 28 -30.02 3.46 7.70
N PRO A 29 -30.88 4.38 8.16
CA PRO A 29 -31.63 5.27 7.27
C PRO A 29 -30.68 6.08 6.39
N THR A 30 -31.04 6.25 5.12
CA THR A 30 -30.35 7.12 4.17
C THR A 30 -31.34 7.98 3.40
N PHE A 31 -30.85 9.07 2.81
CA PHE A 31 -31.61 9.90 1.89
C PHE A 31 -30.77 10.28 0.67
N ASP A 32 -31.45 10.51 -0.45
CA ASP A 32 -30.81 10.85 -1.71
C ASP A 32 -30.98 12.35 -2.03
N ARG A 33 -29.96 12.94 -2.65
CA ARG A 33 -29.99 14.28 -3.25
C ARG A 33 -29.48 14.22 -4.68
N THR A 34 -30.26 14.75 -5.62
CA THR A 34 -29.79 14.95 -6.99
C THR A 34 -29.19 16.34 -7.14
N ILE A 35 -27.89 16.41 -7.47
CA ILE A 35 -27.13 17.65 -7.64
C ILE A 35 -26.34 17.55 -8.94
N GLY A 36 -26.48 18.54 -9.83
CA GLY A 36 -25.77 18.54 -11.10
C GLY A 36 -26.06 17.34 -12.01
N GLY A 37 -27.21 16.68 -11.85
CA GLY A 37 -27.60 15.48 -12.60
C GLY A 37 -27.11 14.15 -12.01
N ASN A 38 -26.30 14.18 -10.95
CA ASN A 38 -25.86 12.99 -10.21
C ASN A 38 -26.66 12.83 -8.92
N THR A 39 -26.92 11.59 -8.51
CA THR A 39 -27.57 11.29 -7.23
C THR A 39 -26.52 10.89 -6.20
N TYR A 40 -26.59 11.53 -5.04
CA TYR A 40 -25.72 11.28 -3.89
C TYR A 40 -26.57 10.81 -2.71
N THR A 41 -26.13 9.76 -2.03
CA THR A 41 -26.79 9.18 -0.86
C THR A 41 -26.07 9.61 0.42
N PHE A 42 -26.81 10.00 1.45
CA PHE A 42 -26.27 10.45 2.75
C PHE A 42 -26.97 9.73 3.90
N VAL A 43 -26.34 9.72 5.07
CA VAL A 43 -26.92 9.11 6.28
C VAL A 43 -28.06 9.96 6.85
N GLY A 44 -29.14 9.30 7.29
CA GLY A 44 -30.26 9.89 8.01
C GLY A 44 -31.45 10.22 7.13
N HIS A 45 -32.24 11.21 7.56
CA HIS A 45 -33.26 11.84 6.72
C HIS A 45 -32.77 13.19 6.22
N ASP A 46 -33.38 13.66 5.13
CA ASP A 46 -33.06 14.95 4.53
C ASP A 46 -33.11 16.10 5.56
N PRO A 47 -32.00 16.83 5.80
CA PRO A 47 -31.96 17.92 6.78
C PRO A 47 -32.89 19.09 6.43
N ALA A 48 -33.39 19.22 5.20
CA ALA A 48 -34.42 20.22 4.86
C ALA A 48 -35.79 19.91 5.49
N VAL A 49 -36.04 18.66 5.87
CA VAL A 49 -37.27 18.21 6.52
C VAL A 49 -37.14 18.38 8.03
N GLN A 50 -38.10 19.05 8.66
CA GLN A 50 -38.11 19.22 10.12
C GLN A 50 -38.28 17.86 10.82
N GLY A 51 -37.44 17.59 11.83
CA GLY A 51 -37.51 16.36 12.60
C GLY A 51 -36.17 15.99 13.22
N THR A 52 -36.12 14.87 13.92
CA THR A 52 -34.87 14.32 14.45
C THR A 52 -34.82 12.83 14.14
N THR A 53 -33.84 12.43 13.34
CA THR A 53 -33.46 11.03 13.14
C THR A 53 -32.49 10.65 14.24
N VAL A 54 -32.80 9.60 14.99
CA VAL A 54 -31.87 9.03 15.97
C VAL A 54 -31.46 7.66 15.45
N ILE A 55 -30.17 7.49 15.17
CA ILE A 55 -29.60 6.23 14.69
C ILE A 55 -29.07 5.47 15.91
N PRO A 56 -29.69 4.35 16.32
CA PRO A 56 -29.13 3.49 17.37
C PRO A 56 -27.72 3.00 16.99
N VAL A 57 -26.83 2.94 17.98
CA VAL A 57 -25.43 2.54 17.77
C VAL A 57 -25.10 1.27 18.56
N LEU A 58 -24.37 0.36 17.93
CA LEU A 58 -23.58 -0.66 18.60
C LEU A 58 -22.11 -0.23 18.54
N LEU A 59 -21.54 0.13 19.69
CA LEU A 59 -20.12 0.42 19.83
C LEU A 59 -19.37 -0.87 20.17
N VAL A 60 -18.39 -1.23 19.34
CA VAL A 60 -17.64 -2.48 19.43
C VAL A 60 -16.17 -2.16 19.66
N PRO A 61 -15.73 -1.99 20.92
CA PRO A 61 -14.30 -1.94 21.22
C PRO A 61 -13.67 -3.31 20.91
N ILE A 62 -12.60 -3.30 20.14
CA ILE A 62 -11.88 -4.50 19.71
C ILE A 62 -10.59 -4.62 20.53
N ARG A 63 -10.37 -5.81 21.06
CA ARG A 63 -9.06 -6.25 21.55
C ARG A 63 -8.37 -7.09 20.48
N LEU A 64 -7.24 -6.60 19.94
CA LEU A 64 -6.39 -7.32 19.00
C LEU A 64 -5.29 -8.06 19.75
N GLU A 65 -5.21 -9.38 19.56
CA GLU A 65 -4.17 -10.23 20.15
C GLU A 65 -3.28 -10.82 19.05
N PHE A 66 -1.97 -10.67 19.17
CA PHE A 66 -1.03 -11.06 18.12
C PHE A 66 -0.38 -12.40 18.46
N ALA A 67 -0.40 -13.34 17.52
CA ALA A 67 0.13 -14.68 17.73
C ALA A 67 1.60 -14.65 18.21
N GLY A 68 1.87 -15.27 19.36
CA GLY A 68 3.21 -15.35 19.95
C GLY A 68 3.73 -14.05 20.57
N LYS A 69 2.89 -13.01 20.71
CA LYS A 69 3.23 -11.75 21.39
C LYS A 69 2.43 -11.63 22.70
N SER A 70 3.03 -10.98 23.70
CA SER A 70 2.36 -10.69 24.98
C SER A 70 1.49 -9.44 24.92
N ASP A 71 1.87 -8.49 24.07
CA ASP A 71 1.18 -7.22 23.94
C ASP A 71 -0.10 -7.40 23.11
N ALA A 72 -1.14 -6.68 23.51
CA ALA A 72 -2.43 -6.64 22.82
C ALA A 72 -2.88 -5.18 22.72
N MET A 73 -3.61 -4.86 21.65
CA MET A 73 -4.21 -3.54 21.48
C MET A 73 -5.68 -3.61 21.90
N ASP A 74 -6.03 -3.05 23.05
CA ASP A 74 -7.36 -3.18 23.65
C ASP A 74 -8.07 -1.83 23.70
N ALA A 75 -9.12 -1.66 22.88
CA ALA A 75 -9.90 -0.43 22.84
C ALA A 75 -10.97 -0.31 23.94
N THR A 76 -11.13 -1.32 24.80
CA THR A 76 -12.12 -1.29 25.89
C THR A 76 -11.92 -0.11 26.84
N PRO A 77 -10.67 0.23 27.28
CA PRO A 77 -10.41 1.38 28.14
C PRO A 77 -10.73 2.74 27.49
N ASP A 78 -10.80 2.81 26.16
CA ASP A 78 -11.04 4.06 25.42
C ASP A 78 -12.52 4.46 25.38
N VAL A 79 -13.42 3.49 25.59
CA VAL A 79 -14.87 3.68 25.50
C VAL A 79 -15.37 4.90 26.29
N PRO A 80 -15.01 5.12 27.57
CA PRO A 80 -15.48 6.29 28.30
C PRO A 80 -15.08 7.62 27.66
N HIS A 81 -13.89 7.70 27.05
CA HIS A 81 -13.44 8.90 26.35
C HIS A 81 -14.22 9.12 25.06
N ILE A 82 -14.48 8.05 24.30
CA ILE A 82 -15.30 8.09 23.08
C ILE A 82 -16.73 8.55 23.40
N LEU A 83 -17.36 8.05 24.47
CA LEU A 83 -18.74 8.40 24.84
C LEU A 83 -18.90 9.86 25.28
N ARG A 84 -17.88 10.44 25.92
CA ARG A 84 -17.85 11.86 26.31
C ARG A 84 -17.46 12.80 25.17
N SER A 85 -16.95 12.25 24.07
CA SER A 85 -16.46 13.04 22.94
C SER A 85 -17.60 13.72 22.17
N PRO A 86 -17.28 14.71 21.32
CA PRO A 86 -18.24 15.34 20.40
C PRO A 86 -18.98 14.38 19.45
N ILE A 87 -18.55 13.11 19.30
CA ILE A 87 -19.28 12.10 18.53
C ILE A 87 -20.66 11.82 19.16
N PHE A 88 -20.71 11.64 20.48
CA PHE A 88 -21.94 11.28 21.21
C PHE A 88 -22.48 12.41 22.10
N SER A 89 -21.63 13.39 22.42
CA SER A 89 -21.97 14.54 23.26
C SER A 89 -22.09 15.81 22.43
N LYS A 90 -22.88 16.77 22.91
CA LYS A 90 -23.08 18.04 22.20
C LYS A 90 -21.88 18.95 22.38
N TYR A 91 -21.40 19.52 21.29
CA TYR A 91 -20.32 20.50 21.25
C TYR A 91 -20.70 21.72 20.41
N ASP A 92 -20.12 22.88 20.72
CA ASP A 92 -20.34 24.13 19.98
C ASP A 92 -19.31 24.30 18.87
N PHE A 93 -19.61 23.74 17.69
CA PHE A 93 -18.73 23.80 16.51
C PHE A 93 -18.64 25.18 15.84
N ALA A 94 -19.65 26.03 16.04
CA ALA A 94 -19.73 27.39 15.53
C ALA A 94 -20.90 28.10 16.23
N LYS A 95 -20.82 29.44 16.43
CA LYS A 95 -21.85 30.27 17.08
C LYS A 95 -23.28 29.82 16.73
N GLY A 96 -23.87 28.97 17.58
CA GLY A 96 -25.05 28.18 17.24
C GLY A 96 -25.49 27.27 18.39
N LYS A 97 -26.47 26.39 18.12
CA LYS A 97 -26.91 25.39 19.11
C LYS A 97 -25.91 24.23 19.15
N PRO A 98 -25.44 23.79 20.34
CA PRO A 98 -24.57 22.63 20.46
C PRO A 98 -25.16 21.38 19.79
N ALA A 99 -24.32 20.65 19.07
CA ALA A 99 -24.70 19.49 18.26
C ALA A 99 -23.68 18.36 18.42
N GLN A 100 -24.08 17.13 18.08
CA GLN A 100 -23.13 16.03 17.89
C GLN A 100 -22.35 16.27 16.58
N TYR A 101 -21.14 15.72 16.49
CA TYR A 101 -20.23 15.88 15.36
C TYR A 101 -20.90 15.60 14.01
N THR A 102 -21.57 14.45 13.87
CA THR A 102 -22.19 14.03 12.60
C THR A 102 -23.42 14.85 12.23
N ASP A 103 -24.19 15.34 13.20
CA ASP A 103 -25.28 16.31 12.96
C ASP A 103 -24.73 17.65 12.45
N ALA A 104 -23.67 18.15 13.10
CA ALA A 104 -23.01 19.37 12.70
C ALA A 104 -22.39 19.26 11.30
N LEU A 105 -21.77 18.11 10.98
CA LEU A 105 -21.23 17.79 9.66
C LEU A 105 -22.32 17.85 8.59
N LEU A 106 -23.43 17.11 8.73
CA LEU A 106 -24.51 17.12 7.73
C LEU A 106 -25.11 18.52 7.53
N ARG A 107 -25.24 19.31 8.60
CA ARG A 107 -25.72 20.69 8.52
C ARG A 107 -24.70 21.64 7.90
N ALA A 108 -23.40 21.36 8.04
CA ALA A 108 -22.34 22.07 7.32
C ALA A 108 -22.32 21.70 5.83
N THR A 109 -22.60 20.44 5.50
CA THR A 109 -22.76 19.95 4.12
C THR A 109 -23.98 20.58 3.44
N PHE A 110 -25.09 20.78 4.16
CA PHE A 110 -26.33 21.38 3.66
C PHE A 110 -26.72 22.64 4.45
N PRO A 111 -26.00 23.76 4.30
CA PRO A 111 -26.19 24.94 5.17
C PRO A 111 -27.50 25.69 4.92
N GLN A 112 -28.12 25.52 3.74
CA GLN A 112 -29.36 26.21 3.40
C GLN A 112 -30.59 25.40 3.85
N GLY A 113 -31.41 26.01 4.72
CA GLY A 113 -32.72 25.44 5.06
C GLY A 113 -32.70 24.21 5.95
N ALA A 114 -31.56 23.84 6.55
CA ALA A 114 -31.45 22.72 7.47
C ALA A 114 -32.29 22.96 8.75
N ARG A 115 -33.36 22.17 8.91
CA ARG A 115 -34.29 22.16 10.05
C ARG A 115 -34.35 20.81 10.75
N GLY A 116 -33.92 19.76 10.06
CA GLY A 116 -33.80 18.40 10.59
C GLY A 116 -32.48 18.17 11.30
N HIS A 117 -32.45 17.14 12.13
CA HIS A 117 -31.27 16.68 12.85
C HIS A 117 -31.07 15.17 12.63
N THR A 118 -29.81 14.74 12.58
CA THR A 118 -29.43 13.32 12.56
C THR A 118 -28.44 13.08 13.68
N LEU A 119 -28.90 12.39 14.72
CA LEU A 119 -28.15 12.13 15.94
C LEU A 119 -27.77 10.65 16.03
N LEU A 120 -26.59 10.37 16.57
CA LEU A 120 -26.24 9.05 17.07
C LEU A 120 -26.88 8.86 18.45
N GLY A 121 -27.66 7.79 18.58
CA GLY A 121 -28.28 7.41 19.84
C GLY A 121 -27.25 6.91 20.86
N THR A 122 -27.65 6.82 22.13
CA THR A 122 -26.80 6.24 23.18
C THR A 122 -26.37 4.82 22.78
N PRO A 123 -25.07 4.54 22.67
CA PRO A 123 -24.60 3.27 22.14
C PRO A 123 -24.79 2.14 23.15
N LYS A 124 -25.09 0.94 22.63
CA LYS A 124 -24.85 -0.30 23.35
C LYS A 124 -23.41 -0.72 23.11
N VAL A 125 -22.69 -1.11 24.15
CA VAL A 125 -21.30 -1.53 24.05
C VAL A 125 -21.24 -3.07 24.01
N LYS A 126 -20.51 -3.63 23.05
CA LYS A 126 -20.20 -5.06 23.00
C LYS A 126 -18.73 -5.23 22.60
N ALA A 127 -17.87 -5.50 23.58
CA ALA A 127 -16.47 -5.79 23.31
C ALA A 127 -16.30 -7.14 22.58
N ILE A 128 -15.28 -7.23 21.73
CA ILE A 128 -14.86 -8.48 21.09
C ILE A 128 -13.34 -8.61 21.12
N THR A 129 -12.87 -9.83 20.90
CA THR A 129 -11.44 -10.13 20.73
C THR A 129 -11.22 -10.71 19.34
N ILE A 130 -10.15 -10.27 18.68
CA ILE A 130 -9.72 -10.78 17.38
C ILE A 130 -8.25 -11.20 17.52
N GLU A 131 -7.97 -12.48 17.28
CA GLU A 131 -6.61 -12.97 17.12
C GLU A 131 -6.09 -12.55 15.73
N ILE A 132 -4.89 -11.99 15.67
CA ILE A 132 -4.18 -11.60 14.45
C ILE A 132 -3.05 -12.61 14.20
N PRO A 133 -3.22 -13.51 13.21
CA PRO A 133 -2.15 -14.41 12.78
C PRO A 133 -0.99 -13.64 12.14
N PRO A 134 0.23 -14.21 12.10
CA PRO A 134 1.42 -13.51 11.60
C PRO A 134 1.29 -12.96 10.17
N GLY A 135 0.46 -13.57 9.31
CA GLY A 135 0.21 -13.11 7.94
C GLY A 135 -0.82 -11.98 7.78
N HIS A 136 -1.50 -11.57 8.86
CA HIS A 136 -2.57 -10.56 8.82
C HIS A 136 -2.26 -9.30 9.65
N GLY A 137 -1.02 -9.17 10.12
CA GLY A 137 -0.57 -7.98 10.81
C GLY A 137 0.64 -8.22 11.69
N TYR A 138 1.14 -7.13 12.25
CA TYR A 138 2.30 -7.11 13.11
C TYR A 138 2.24 -5.97 14.12
N LEU A 139 3.04 -6.10 15.17
CA LEU A 139 3.27 -5.05 16.16
C LEU A 139 4.61 -4.39 15.93
N LEU A 140 4.58 -3.08 15.85
CA LEU A 140 5.76 -2.22 15.92
C LEU A 140 5.93 -1.77 17.37
N HIS A 141 7.17 -1.51 17.79
CA HIS A 141 7.52 -1.02 19.10
C HIS A 141 8.52 0.13 18.97
N SER A 142 8.34 1.22 19.71
CA SER A 142 9.40 2.21 19.93
C SER A 142 10.09 1.87 21.24
N LYS A 143 11.33 1.43 21.16
CA LYS A 143 12.14 1.08 22.32
C LYS A 143 12.39 2.28 23.23
N ARG A 144 12.62 3.46 22.66
CA ARG A 144 12.88 4.72 23.38
C ARG A 144 11.67 5.14 24.19
N GLU A 145 10.47 4.97 23.64
CA GLU A 145 9.23 5.45 24.24
C GLU A 145 8.49 4.36 25.03
N GLY A 146 8.86 3.08 24.84
CA GLY A 146 8.22 1.94 25.50
C GLY A 146 6.79 1.72 25.05
N ARG A 147 6.47 2.08 23.80
CA ARG A 147 5.12 2.12 23.23
C ARG A 147 5.02 1.21 22.02
N SER A 148 3.87 0.57 21.84
CA SER A 148 3.62 -0.34 20.72
C SER A 148 2.53 0.22 19.81
N PHE A 149 2.54 -0.17 18.53
CA PHE A 149 1.56 0.26 17.54
C PHE A 149 1.29 -0.87 16.56
N ALA A 150 0.02 -1.12 16.27
CA ALA A 150 -0.40 -2.21 15.39
C ALA A 150 -0.53 -1.77 13.93
N VAL A 151 -0.14 -2.67 13.01
CA VAL A 151 -0.44 -2.58 11.59
C VAL A 151 -1.14 -3.86 11.18
N VAL A 152 -2.40 -3.79 10.75
CA VAL A 152 -3.24 -4.99 10.50
C VAL A 152 -4.03 -4.91 9.19
N ASP A 153 -4.38 -6.07 8.64
CA ASP A 153 -5.23 -6.18 7.45
C ASP A 153 -6.67 -5.75 7.78
N SER A 154 -7.15 -4.68 7.14
CA SER A 154 -8.52 -4.18 7.34
C SER A 154 -9.57 -5.23 6.96
N GLN A 155 -9.34 -5.99 5.88
CA GLN A 155 -10.28 -6.99 5.40
C GLN A 155 -10.36 -8.17 6.36
N TYR A 156 -9.24 -8.57 6.94
CA TYR A 156 -9.22 -9.61 7.97
C TYR A 156 -10.00 -9.19 9.22
N VAL A 157 -9.76 -7.97 9.72
CA VAL A 157 -10.45 -7.44 10.90
C VAL A 157 -11.95 -7.33 10.65
N GLU A 158 -12.38 -6.81 9.49
CA GLU A 158 -13.79 -6.74 9.10
C GLU A 158 -14.45 -8.13 9.08
N GLN A 159 -13.78 -9.12 8.47
CA GLN A 159 -14.29 -10.49 8.43
C GLN A 159 -14.44 -11.10 9.83
N GLN A 160 -13.47 -10.90 10.72
CA GLN A 160 -13.58 -11.42 12.10
C GLN A 160 -14.63 -10.67 12.92
N LEU A 161 -14.78 -9.36 12.71
CA LEU A 161 -15.81 -8.54 13.33
C LEU A 161 -17.21 -9.09 13.01
N PHE A 162 -17.54 -9.27 11.72
CA PHE A 162 -18.90 -9.67 11.32
C PHE A 162 -19.19 -11.17 11.47
N ARG A 163 -18.18 -12.00 11.71
CA ARG A 163 -18.39 -13.36 12.27
C ARG A 163 -18.95 -13.31 13.70
N GLN A 164 -18.57 -12.31 14.49
CA GLN A 164 -18.98 -12.16 15.90
C GLN A 164 -20.16 -11.20 16.10
N ILE A 165 -20.42 -10.33 15.13
CA ILE A 165 -21.50 -9.34 15.13
C ILE A 165 -22.50 -9.69 14.01
N PRO A 166 -23.61 -10.40 14.32
CA PRO A 166 -24.63 -10.70 13.33
C PRO A 166 -25.35 -9.42 12.89
N LYS A 167 -26.23 -9.54 11.89
CA LYS A 167 -27.01 -8.40 11.36
C LYS A 167 -27.67 -7.56 12.46
N GLN A 168 -27.40 -6.26 12.46
CA GLN A 168 -27.94 -5.26 13.37
C GLN A 168 -29.02 -4.43 12.66
N ARG A 169 -30.28 -4.80 12.81
CA ARG A 169 -31.39 -4.04 12.22
C ARG A 169 -31.45 -2.63 12.78
N ASP A 170 -31.53 -1.64 11.89
CA ASP A 170 -31.69 -0.22 12.20
C ASP A 170 -30.58 0.35 13.09
N ARG A 171 -29.38 -0.24 13.08
CA ARG A 171 -28.22 0.27 13.84
C ARG A 171 -27.01 0.51 12.96
N LEU A 172 -26.21 1.47 13.38
CA LEU A 172 -24.83 1.63 12.95
C LEU A 172 -23.92 0.80 13.87
N VAL A 173 -23.02 0.00 13.29
CA VAL A 173 -21.92 -0.63 14.01
C VAL A 173 -20.71 0.30 13.96
N ILE A 174 -20.25 0.80 15.11
CA ILE A 174 -18.99 1.54 15.21
C ILE A 174 -17.99 0.63 15.90
N ALA A 175 -17.04 0.10 15.14
CA ALA A 175 -15.96 -0.75 15.63
C ALA A 175 -14.69 0.08 15.83
N VAL A 176 -14.04 -0.10 16.98
CA VAL A 176 -12.89 0.73 17.37
C VAL A 176 -11.73 -0.17 17.81
N THR A 177 -10.56 0.03 17.19
CA THR A 177 -9.29 -0.54 17.62
C THR A 177 -8.49 0.48 18.44
N HIS A 178 -7.45 0.04 19.14
CA HIS A 178 -6.56 0.91 19.92
C HIS A 178 -5.19 1.01 19.23
N ASP A 179 -4.63 2.21 19.08
CA ASP A 179 -3.25 2.42 18.57
C ASP A 179 -2.93 1.52 17.34
N THR A 180 -3.82 1.55 16.35
CA THR A 180 -3.79 0.65 15.19
C THR A 180 -3.95 1.46 13.90
N THR A 181 -3.12 1.15 12.90
CA THR A 181 -3.37 1.51 11.50
C THR A 181 -3.68 0.26 10.68
N PHE A 182 -4.20 0.46 9.48
CA PHE A 182 -4.61 -0.61 8.60
C PHE A 182 -3.88 -0.57 7.25
N TYR A 183 -3.66 -1.73 6.68
CA TYR A 183 -3.41 -1.89 5.25
C TYR A 183 -4.59 -2.58 4.56
N ALA A 184 -4.72 -2.38 3.26
CA ALA A 184 -5.86 -2.84 2.46
C ALA A 184 -5.47 -3.96 1.48
N MET A 185 -6.46 -4.52 0.78
CA MET A 185 -6.28 -5.54 -0.27
C MET A 185 -5.59 -6.84 0.18
N SER A 186 -5.48 -7.09 1.48
CA SER A 186 -4.60 -8.12 2.06
C SER A 186 -3.14 -7.99 1.60
N ASP A 187 -2.72 -6.79 1.24
CA ASP A 187 -1.40 -6.44 0.73
C ASP A 187 -0.86 -5.26 1.53
N ALA A 188 0.17 -5.49 2.35
CA ALA A 188 0.70 -4.46 3.24
C ALA A 188 1.55 -3.41 2.51
N THR A 189 1.82 -3.57 1.21
CA THR A 189 2.29 -2.48 0.34
C THR A 189 1.21 -1.43 0.11
N VAL A 190 -0.04 -1.75 0.44
CA VAL A 190 -1.20 -0.86 0.41
C VAL A 190 -1.50 -0.39 1.83
N CYS A 191 -0.48 0.22 2.44
CA CYS A 191 -0.58 0.93 3.71
C CYS A 191 -0.52 2.44 3.44
N CYS A 192 -1.03 3.34 4.28
CA CYS A 192 -1.72 3.08 5.53
C CYS A 192 -3.03 3.87 5.60
N SER A 193 -3.99 3.34 6.35
CA SER A 193 -5.32 3.93 6.56
C SER A 193 -5.69 3.96 8.05
N TRP A 194 -6.61 4.85 8.41
CA TRP A 194 -7.23 4.89 9.73
C TRP A 194 -8.40 3.93 9.92
N GLY A 195 -8.88 3.32 8.84
CA GLY A 195 -9.93 2.32 8.93
C GLY A 195 -10.69 2.16 7.63
N THR A 196 -11.96 1.85 7.74
CA THR A 196 -12.87 1.76 6.58
C THR A 196 -14.31 1.91 7.04
N HIS A 197 -15.23 2.09 6.11
CA HIS A 197 -16.65 2.23 6.40
C HIS A 197 -17.48 1.61 5.28
N GLY A 198 -18.81 1.60 5.46
CA GLY A 198 -19.74 1.25 4.39
C GLY A 198 -20.70 0.13 4.79
N VAL A 199 -20.96 -0.80 3.87
CA VAL A 199 -21.88 -1.92 4.08
C VAL A 199 -21.15 -3.25 3.96
N ASP A 200 -21.10 -4.01 5.06
CA ASP A 200 -20.56 -5.37 5.02
C ASP A 200 -21.44 -6.25 4.13
N ARG A 201 -20.82 -6.90 3.14
CA ARG A 201 -21.51 -7.74 2.16
C ARG A 201 -22.17 -8.97 2.80
N ALA A 202 -21.60 -9.51 3.88
CA ALA A 202 -22.09 -10.76 4.47
C ALA A 202 -23.37 -10.55 5.31
N THR A 203 -23.39 -9.51 6.13
CA THR A 203 -24.49 -9.23 7.06
C THR A 203 -25.43 -8.12 6.58
N GLY A 204 -24.97 -7.29 5.65
CA GLY A 204 -25.63 -6.05 5.23
C GLY A 204 -25.55 -4.94 6.28
N ASN A 205 -24.71 -5.10 7.31
CA ASN A 205 -24.53 -4.08 8.34
C ASN A 205 -23.89 -2.84 7.77
N SER A 206 -24.48 -1.69 8.05
CA SER A 206 -23.79 -0.41 7.94
C SER A 206 -22.78 -0.26 9.08
N PHE A 207 -21.55 0.10 8.77
CA PHE A 207 -20.49 0.17 9.76
C PHE A 207 -19.45 1.25 9.51
N VAL A 208 -18.73 1.56 10.58
CA VAL A 208 -17.49 2.32 10.61
C VAL A 208 -16.48 1.50 11.42
N LEU A 209 -15.30 1.29 10.88
CA LEU A 209 -14.12 0.77 11.57
C LEU A 209 -13.09 1.90 11.63
N GLY A 210 -12.60 2.21 12.83
CA GLY A 210 -11.54 3.20 13.02
C GLY A 210 -10.70 2.89 14.26
N SER A 211 -9.69 3.72 14.53
CA SER A 211 -8.85 3.59 15.74
C SER A 211 -9.07 4.72 16.74
N TYR A 212 -8.78 4.45 18.02
CA TYR A 212 -8.55 5.45 19.04
C TYR A 212 -7.05 5.50 19.35
N ILE A 213 -6.46 6.70 19.30
CA ILE A 213 -5.00 6.87 19.48
C ILE A 213 -4.69 7.51 20.83
N HIS A 214 -3.94 6.82 21.69
CA HIS A 214 -3.65 7.33 23.03
C HIS A 214 -2.18 7.19 23.40
N ASP A 215 -1.68 5.96 23.45
CA ASP A 215 -0.34 5.62 23.91
C ASP A 215 0.59 5.27 22.74
N ALA A 216 0.32 5.84 21.57
CA ALA A 216 1.10 5.61 20.37
C ALA A 216 2.51 6.24 20.43
N PRO A 217 3.51 5.64 19.74
CA PRO A 217 4.81 6.25 19.51
C PRO A 217 4.69 7.62 18.83
N GLY A 218 5.58 8.57 19.17
CA GLY A 218 5.51 9.98 18.73
C GLY A 218 5.62 10.22 17.22
N ILE A 219 5.96 9.18 16.43
CA ILE A 219 5.88 9.20 14.97
C ILE A 219 4.43 9.18 14.46
N VAL A 220 3.49 8.66 15.26
CA VAL A 220 2.04 8.75 15.03
C VAL A 220 1.57 10.11 15.52
N ARG A 221 1.02 10.92 14.60
CA ARG A 221 0.71 12.33 14.89
C ARG A 221 -0.74 12.57 15.28
N ASP A 222 -1.66 11.87 14.64
CA ASP A 222 -3.09 11.94 14.93
C ASP A 222 -3.40 11.34 16.29
N ARG A 223 -4.48 11.82 16.93
CA ARG A 223 -4.74 11.58 18.36
C ARG A 223 -6.20 11.24 18.64
N ASP A 224 -6.42 10.56 19.74
CA ASP A 224 -7.72 10.22 20.32
C ASP A 224 -8.75 9.73 19.28
N ILE A 225 -9.87 10.42 19.14
CA ILE A 225 -10.97 10.10 18.24
C ILE A 225 -10.77 10.63 16.82
N GLN A 226 -9.64 11.27 16.50
CA GLN A 226 -9.41 11.85 15.18
C GLN A 226 -9.60 10.81 14.06
N PRO A 227 -8.97 9.62 14.09
CA PRO A 227 -9.21 8.57 13.09
C PRO A 227 -10.67 8.12 13.01
N LEU A 228 -11.37 8.08 14.16
CA LEU A 228 -12.77 7.67 14.20
C LEU A 228 -13.69 8.73 13.59
N THR A 229 -13.37 10.02 13.74
CA THR A 229 -14.15 11.13 13.16
C THR A 229 -13.96 11.27 11.67
N GLU A 230 -12.80 10.87 11.14
CA GLU A 230 -12.55 10.70 9.71
C GLU A 230 -13.52 9.68 9.13
N GLN A 231 -13.44 8.43 9.59
CA GLN A 231 -14.23 7.33 9.03
C GLN A 231 -15.74 7.51 9.26
N LEU A 232 -16.15 8.19 10.34
CA LEU A 232 -17.54 8.60 10.52
C LEU A 232 -18.00 9.65 9.52
N ALA A 233 -17.15 10.62 9.19
CA ALA A 233 -17.50 11.65 8.22
C ALA A 233 -17.61 11.09 6.81
N GLU A 234 -16.66 10.24 6.43
CA GLU A 234 -16.72 9.53 5.16
C GLU A 234 -18.00 8.69 5.07
N PHE A 235 -18.33 7.89 6.09
CA PHE A 235 -19.58 7.12 6.13
C PHE A 235 -20.84 7.99 6.01
N PHE A 236 -20.86 9.16 6.65
CA PHE A 236 -22.01 10.07 6.56
C PHE A 236 -22.18 10.68 5.16
N ASN A 237 -21.08 10.83 4.43
CA ASN A 237 -21.04 11.31 3.05
C ASN A 237 -21.06 10.20 2.00
N ASP A 238 -20.83 8.93 2.37
CA ASP A 238 -20.81 7.77 1.48
C ASP A 238 -21.25 6.47 2.21
N PRO A 239 -22.53 6.37 2.63
CA PRO A 239 -22.99 5.26 3.47
C PRO A 239 -23.10 3.91 2.76
N LEU A 240 -22.97 3.92 1.42
CA LEU A 240 -23.07 2.74 0.58
C LEU A 240 -21.71 2.32 0.00
N HIS A 241 -20.62 2.92 0.49
CA HIS A 241 -19.26 2.50 0.19
C HIS A 241 -19.12 0.98 0.36
N ASP A 242 -18.42 0.37 -0.59
CA ASP A 242 -18.06 -1.04 -0.52
C ASP A 242 -16.56 -1.13 -0.20
N PRO A 243 -16.17 -1.58 1.00
CA PRO A 243 -14.77 -1.60 1.45
C PRO A 243 -13.89 -2.53 0.60
N ALA A 244 -14.48 -3.39 -0.25
CA ALA A 244 -13.76 -4.21 -1.21
C ALA A 244 -13.56 -3.52 -2.58
N THR A 245 -14.04 -2.28 -2.76
CA THR A 245 -13.95 -1.52 -4.01
C THR A 245 -13.08 -0.28 -3.84
N TYR A 246 -11.84 -0.36 -4.34
CA TYR A 246 -10.84 0.70 -4.16
C TYR A 246 -10.78 1.72 -5.30
N PHE A 247 -11.36 1.37 -6.45
CA PHE A 247 -11.44 2.24 -7.63
C PHE A 247 -12.90 2.51 -7.97
N HIS A 248 -13.41 3.64 -7.51
CA HIS A 248 -14.79 4.04 -7.75
C HIS A 248 -15.00 4.38 -9.22
N LYS A 249 -15.75 3.51 -9.91
CA LYS A 249 -16.40 3.86 -11.17
C LYS A 249 -17.77 4.44 -10.85
N ASP A 250 -18.36 5.16 -11.81
CA ASP A 250 -19.71 5.74 -11.71
C ASP A 250 -20.80 4.72 -11.29
N ALA A 251 -20.64 3.45 -11.64
CA ALA A 251 -21.55 2.36 -11.29
C ALA A 251 -21.17 1.59 -10.01
N ALA A 252 -20.10 1.97 -9.31
CA ALA A 252 -19.72 1.30 -8.05
C ALA A 252 -20.71 1.66 -6.93
N PRO A 253 -20.91 0.78 -5.92
CA PRO A 253 -21.64 1.15 -4.71
C PRO A 253 -20.99 2.37 -4.03
N GLY A 254 -21.84 3.28 -3.55
CA GLY A 254 -21.41 4.52 -2.90
C GLY A 254 -21.48 5.75 -3.78
N ASN A 255 -21.07 6.88 -3.23
CA ASN A 255 -21.06 8.18 -3.87
C ASN A 255 -19.80 8.34 -4.73
N TRP A 256 -20.01 8.65 -6.01
CA TRP A 256 -18.95 8.88 -6.97
C TRP A 256 -18.68 10.37 -7.18
N PHE A 257 -17.40 10.74 -7.20
CA PHE A 257 -16.92 12.08 -7.47
C PHE A 257 -15.89 12.10 -8.61
N ALA A 258 -15.83 13.22 -9.32
CA ALA A 258 -14.77 13.44 -10.31
C ALA A 258 -13.40 13.47 -9.61
N THR A 259 -12.37 12.96 -10.30
CA THR A 259 -11.03 12.85 -9.71
C THR A 259 -10.48 14.19 -9.27
N TRP A 260 -9.90 14.22 -8.06
CA TRP A 260 -9.41 15.43 -7.42
C TRP A 260 -7.92 15.33 -7.08
N ARG A 261 -7.20 16.47 -7.13
CA ARG A 261 -5.77 16.55 -6.79
C ARG A 261 -5.61 16.73 -5.28
N ARG A 262 -4.68 16.01 -4.65
CA ARG A 262 -4.37 16.19 -3.21
C ARG A 262 -3.84 17.61 -2.96
N PRO A 263 -4.50 18.40 -2.10
CA PRO A 263 -4.06 19.75 -1.76
C PRO A 263 -2.72 19.79 -0.99
N PHE A 264 -2.42 18.74 -0.24
CA PHE A 264 -1.24 18.60 0.61
C PHE A 264 -0.49 17.29 0.30
N GLY A 265 0.75 17.16 0.77
CA GLY A 265 1.55 15.94 0.61
C GLY A 265 2.17 15.79 -0.79
N ASP A 266 2.01 14.61 -1.39
CA ASP A 266 2.63 14.18 -2.65
C ASP A 266 1.95 14.73 -3.92
N HIS A 267 0.88 15.51 -3.77
CA HIS A 267 0.12 16.17 -4.85
C HIS A 267 -0.41 15.23 -5.94
N TYR A 268 -0.49 13.91 -5.68
CA TYR A 268 -1.09 12.93 -6.59
C TYR A 268 -2.63 13.07 -6.66
N CYS A 269 -3.25 12.32 -7.57
CA CYS A 269 -4.70 12.19 -7.57
C CYS A 269 -5.17 11.44 -6.32
N GLY A 270 -6.14 12.02 -5.61
CA GLY A 270 -6.74 11.38 -4.45
C GLY A 270 -7.59 10.19 -4.85
N GLY A 271 -8.51 10.35 -5.80
CA GLY A 271 -9.40 9.27 -6.22
C GLY A 271 -10.74 9.81 -6.70
N SER A 272 -11.74 8.93 -6.75
CA SER A 272 -13.11 9.23 -7.22
C SER A 272 -14.18 9.00 -6.14
N GLY A 273 -13.79 8.99 -4.86
CA GLY A 273 -14.67 8.89 -3.69
C GLY A 273 -14.48 10.05 -2.70
N VAL A 274 -15.11 9.92 -1.52
CA VAL A 274 -14.97 10.86 -0.38
C VAL A 274 -13.57 10.80 0.27
N GLY A 275 -12.84 9.70 0.12
CA GLY A 275 -11.43 9.60 0.50
C GLY A 275 -10.53 9.30 -0.70
N THR A 276 -9.23 9.20 -0.45
CA THR A 276 -8.31 8.69 -1.47
C THR A 276 -8.61 7.23 -1.79
N ASN A 277 -8.36 6.80 -3.03
CA ASN A 277 -8.36 5.37 -3.36
C ASN A 277 -7.38 4.61 -2.45
N TYR A 278 -7.71 3.35 -2.14
CA TYR A 278 -6.96 2.45 -1.25
C TYR A 278 -6.94 2.80 0.23
N PHE A 279 -6.55 4.04 0.55
CA PHE A 279 -6.22 4.42 1.93
C PHE A 279 -7.34 5.17 2.64
N LEU A 280 -8.37 5.62 1.91
CA LEU A 280 -9.47 6.42 2.47
C LEU A 280 -8.95 7.62 3.27
N LEU A 281 -7.94 8.31 2.74
CA LEU A 281 -7.38 9.52 3.35
C LEU A 281 -8.23 10.73 2.95
N GLU A 282 -8.43 11.65 3.88
CA GLU A 282 -9.14 12.89 3.63
C GLU A 282 -8.28 13.84 2.76
N PRO A 283 -8.89 14.77 2.01
CA PRO A 283 -8.14 15.79 1.27
C PRO A 283 -7.27 16.70 2.14
N THR A 284 -7.45 16.68 3.46
CA THR A 284 -6.68 17.45 4.45
C THR A 284 -5.45 16.70 4.97
N ASP A 285 -5.31 15.42 4.65
CA ASP A 285 -4.15 14.63 5.04
C ASP A 285 -2.87 15.09 4.35
N SER A 286 -1.80 15.11 5.13
CA SER A 286 -0.48 15.62 4.74
C SER A 286 0.57 14.52 4.62
N ASN A 287 0.23 13.28 4.95
CA ASN A 287 1.14 12.14 4.88
C ASN A 287 1.52 11.82 3.43
N LEU A 288 2.77 11.39 3.28
CA LEU A 288 3.25 10.77 2.05
C LEU A 288 2.68 9.35 1.95
N LYS A 289 2.58 8.86 0.70
CA LYS A 289 2.12 7.51 0.41
C LYS A 289 2.85 6.47 1.28
N ASN A 290 2.09 5.59 1.92
CA ASN A 290 2.55 4.52 2.80
C ASN A 290 3.09 4.90 4.18
N ASN A 291 3.03 6.18 4.56
CA ASN A 291 3.27 6.58 5.94
C ASN A 291 1.98 6.53 6.76
N PHE A 292 2.11 6.49 8.08
CA PHE A 292 0.95 6.65 8.97
C PHE A 292 0.19 7.92 8.57
N PRO A 293 -1.15 7.86 8.49
CA PRO A 293 -1.93 9.05 8.18
C PRO A 293 -1.63 10.17 9.18
N ALA A 294 -1.73 11.41 8.72
CA ALA A 294 -1.36 12.56 9.52
C ALA A 294 -1.99 13.83 8.96
N SER A 295 -2.77 14.50 9.79
CA SER A 295 -3.38 15.79 9.45
C SER A 295 -3.35 16.76 10.62
N THR A 296 -3.64 18.03 10.34
CA THR A 296 -3.81 19.02 11.40
C THR A 296 -5.24 18.91 11.95
N PRO A 297 -5.41 18.62 13.26
CA PRO A 297 -6.74 18.43 13.83
C PRO A 297 -7.45 19.75 14.12
N TYR A 298 -8.78 19.69 14.16
CA TYR A 298 -9.56 20.67 14.92
C TYR A 298 -9.62 20.22 16.40
N VAL A 299 -9.20 21.09 17.33
CA VAL A 299 -9.21 20.77 18.76
C VAL A 299 -10.52 21.22 19.40
N ALA A 300 -11.35 20.26 19.79
CA ALA A 300 -12.61 20.47 20.51
C ALA A 300 -12.41 20.33 22.02
N LYS A 301 -12.51 21.44 22.75
CA LYS A 301 -12.39 21.44 24.22
C LYS A 301 -13.72 21.11 24.87
N ALA A 302 -13.87 19.89 25.39
CA ALA A 302 -15.12 19.41 25.97
C ALA A 302 -14.86 18.63 27.26
N GLU A 303 -15.64 18.91 28.30
CA GLU A 303 -15.60 18.18 29.59
C GLU A 303 -14.20 18.08 30.23
N GLY A 304 -13.34 19.09 30.03
CA GLY A 304 -11.98 19.11 30.58
C GLY A 304 -10.96 18.29 29.78
N PHE A 305 -11.31 17.81 28.59
CA PHE A 305 -10.44 17.09 27.67
C PHE A 305 -10.36 17.85 26.32
N ASP A 306 -9.18 17.81 25.69
CA ASP A 306 -8.95 18.36 24.36
C ASP A 306 -9.08 17.20 23.35
N TYR A 307 -10.24 17.10 22.70
CA TYR A 307 -10.51 16.10 21.66
C TYR A 307 -10.00 16.59 20.30
N HIS A 308 -9.34 15.73 19.53
CA HIS A 308 -8.85 16.02 18.19
C HIS A 308 -9.84 15.45 17.17
N LEU A 309 -10.34 16.30 16.28
CA LEU A 309 -11.29 15.93 15.24
C LEU A 309 -10.64 16.09 13.88
N GLN A 310 -10.92 15.17 12.97
CA GLN A 310 -10.48 15.25 11.59
C GLN A 310 -11.16 16.45 10.92
N ASN A 311 -10.36 17.27 10.24
CA ASN A 311 -10.91 18.24 9.31
C ASN A 311 -11.21 17.51 8.00
N VAL A 312 -12.46 17.47 7.60
CA VAL A 312 -12.93 16.72 6.42
C VAL A 312 -13.42 17.67 5.34
N ALA A 313 -13.39 17.21 4.09
CA ALA A 313 -13.97 18.00 3.00
C ALA A 313 -15.50 17.92 3.00
N LEU A 314 -16.13 19.06 2.70
CA LEU A 314 -17.58 19.15 2.51
C LEU A 314 -17.95 18.84 1.05
N LEU A 315 -19.20 18.44 0.81
CA LEU A 315 -19.71 18.11 -0.53
C LEU A 315 -19.39 19.18 -1.58
N ALA A 316 -19.52 20.45 -1.23
CA ALA A 316 -19.23 21.58 -2.12
C ALA A 316 -17.78 21.59 -2.64
N TRP A 317 -16.83 21.02 -1.88
CA TRP A 317 -15.44 20.86 -2.29
C TRP A 317 -15.31 19.87 -3.45
N TYR A 318 -15.87 18.66 -3.30
CA TYR A 318 -15.85 17.62 -4.35
C TYR A 318 -16.63 18.05 -5.60
N LEU A 319 -17.75 18.75 -5.42
CA LEU A 319 -18.57 19.28 -6.52
C LEU A 319 -17.96 20.51 -7.20
N ARG A 320 -16.82 21.00 -6.71
CA ARG A 320 -16.08 22.15 -7.24
C ARG A 320 -16.90 23.44 -7.28
N GLU A 321 -17.75 23.67 -6.29
CA GLU A 321 -18.64 24.83 -6.23
C GLU A 321 -17.86 26.11 -5.89
N GLY A 322 -17.73 27.06 -6.82
CA GLY A 322 -16.88 28.25 -6.64
C GLY A 322 -17.35 29.29 -5.60
N ASN A 323 -18.61 29.26 -5.17
CA ASN A 323 -19.22 30.25 -4.27
C ASN A 323 -19.74 29.63 -2.95
N ALA A 324 -19.16 28.50 -2.52
CA ALA A 324 -19.58 27.83 -1.31
C ALA A 324 -19.21 28.61 -0.04
N GLN A 325 -20.01 28.47 1.03
CA GLN A 325 -19.76 29.13 2.31
C GLN A 325 -18.55 28.55 3.07
N ALA A 326 -18.25 27.28 2.83
CA ALA A 326 -17.13 26.53 3.39
C ALA A 326 -16.84 25.31 2.51
N TYR A 327 -15.59 24.85 2.52
CA TYR A 327 -15.16 23.63 1.83
C TYR A 327 -14.72 22.52 2.78
N SER A 328 -14.55 22.84 4.06
CA SER A 328 -14.15 21.88 5.09
C SER A 328 -14.88 22.12 6.40
N PHE A 329 -14.90 21.08 7.22
CA PHE A 329 -15.48 21.06 8.56
C PHE A 329 -14.60 20.19 9.48
N PRO A 330 -14.44 20.49 10.78
CA PRO A 330 -14.98 21.66 11.48
C PRO A 330 -14.27 22.97 11.16
N ASP A 331 -12.97 22.94 10.85
CA ASP A 331 -12.23 24.14 10.48
C ASP A 331 -12.48 24.51 9.00
N LYS A 332 -13.14 25.64 8.78
CA LYS A 332 -13.39 26.18 7.43
C LYS A 332 -12.12 26.67 6.72
N ALA A 333 -11.02 26.83 7.45
CA ALA A 333 -9.74 27.26 6.89
C ALA A 333 -8.87 26.09 6.41
N ALA A 334 -9.22 24.84 6.75
CA ALA A 334 -8.48 23.65 6.34
C ALA A 334 -8.47 23.49 4.80
N LEU A 335 -9.62 23.73 4.14
CA LEU A 335 -9.73 23.83 2.69
C LEU A 335 -10.31 25.20 2.30
N LYS A 336 -9.52 26.01 1.60
CA LYS A 336 -9.88 27.41 1.26
C LYS A 336 -10.55 27.58 -0.10
N ARG A 337 -10.52 26.54 -0.93
CA ARG A 337 -10.90 26.58 -2.34
C ARG A 337 -11.48 25.24 -2.76
N PRO A 338 -12.32 25.18 -3.82
CA PRO A 338 -12.88 23.94 -4.31
C PRO A 338 -11.80 22.96 -4.80
N ALA A 339 -12.15 21.69 -4.95
CA ALA A 339 -11.24 20.68 -5.49
C ALA A 339 -10.74 21.05 -6.88
N GLU A 340 -9.44 20.84 -7.12
CA GLU A 340 -8.87 20.92 -8.46
C GLU A 340 -9.10 19.61 -9.21
N SER A 341 -9.26 19.70 -10.53
CA SER A 341 -9.30 18.51 -11.37
C SER A 341 -7.97 17.78 -11.31
N CYS A 342 -8.01 16.48 -11.03
CA CYS A 342 -6.89 15.61 -11.34
C CYS A 342 -7.11 15.04 -12.73
N GLU A 343 -6.81 15.84 -13.74
CA GLU A 343 -6.46 15.27 -15.03
C GLU A 343 -5.15 14.51 -14.80
N ARG A 344 -4.97 13.34 -15.42
CA ARG A 344 -3.63 12.76 -15.54
C ARG A 344 -2.84 13.75 -16.36
N LEU A 345 -2.29 14.74 -15.67
CA LEU A 345 -1.31 15.59 -16.25
C LEU A 345 -0.20 14.59 -16.57
N ALA A 346 -0.02 14.35 -17.87
CA ALA A 346 1.32 14.50 -18.39
C ALA A 346 1.77 15.92 -18.03
N GLU A 347 1.95 16.22 -16.73
CA GLU A 347 2.56 17.41 -16.19
C GLU A 347 4.01 17.16 -16.54
N ARG A 348 4.30 17.39 -17.82
CA ARG A 348 5.59 17.85 -18.26
C ARG A 348 5.85 19.07 -17.39
N GLN A 349 6.46 18.85 -16.22
CA GLN A 349 7.55 19.74 -15.88
C GLN A 349 8.38 19.82 -17.16
N THR A 350 8.55 21.03 -17.68
CA THR A 350 9.48 21.29 -18.76
C THR A 350 10.86 20.98 -18.19
N VAL A 351 11.19 19.70 -18.17
CA VAL A 351 12.50 19.25 -17.72
C VAL A 351 13.46 19.78 -18.77
N PRO A 352 14.54 20.47 -18.37
CA PRO A 352 15.58 20.87 -19.30
C PRO A 352 16.00 19.67 -20.14
N ASP A 353 16.22 19.89 -21.43
CA ASP A 353 16.75 18.87 -22.35
C ASP A 353 18.20 18.56 -21.94
N ALA A 354 18.33 17.71 -20.93
CA ALA A 354 19.59 17.24 -20.40
C ALA A 354 19.99 15.98 -21.16
N LYS A 355 21.27 15.89 -21.50
CA LYS A 355 21.84 14.68 -22.12
C LYS A 355 22.37 13.75 -21.03
N PRO A 356 22.41 12.43 -21.29
CA PRO A 356 23.02 11.50 -20.37
C PRO A 356 24.53 11.77 -20.29
N VAL A 357 25.08 11.79 -19.08
CA VAL A 357 26.51 12.00 -18.84
C VAL A 357 27.29 10.72 -19.19
N ALA A 358 28.47 10.87 -19.80
CA ALA A 358 29.35 9.73 -20.09
C ALA A 358 29.79 9.02 -18.81
N SER A 359 29.81 7.68 -18.81
CA SER A 359 30.26 6.89 -17.65
C SER A 359 31.77 6.72 -17.64
N SER A 360 32.38 6.91 -16.47
CA SER A 360 33.78 6.57 -16.17
C SER A 360 33.99 5.07 -15.86
N GLY A 361 32.91 4.29 -15.79
CA GLY A 361 32.91 2.83 -15.60
C GLY A 361 32.75 2.36 -14.15
N SER A 362 32.21 1.16 -13.96
CA SER A 362 31.89 0.51 -12.67
C SER A 362 32.98 -0.43 -12.13
N GLY A 363 34.24 -0.16 -12.46
CA GLY A 363 35.38 -1.01 -12.07
C GLY A 363 35.67 -1.05 -10.56
N ASN A 364 34.98 -0.21 -9.78
CA ASN A 364 35.09 -0.14 -8.32
C ASN A 364 34.14 -1.10 -7.59
N GLY A 365 33.22 -1.78 -8.27
CA GLY A 365 32.28 -2.74 -7.66
C GLY A 365 30.96 -2.13 -7.20
N HIS A 366 30.72 -0.85 -7.47
CA HIS A 366 29.43 -0.21 -7.23
C HIS A 366 28.64 -0.06 -8.53
N TRP A 367 27.38 -0.45 -8.53
CA TRP A 367 26.51 -0.52 -9.70
C TRP A 367 25.28 0.36 -9.54
N LEU A 368 24.97 1.07 -10.63
CA LEU A 368 23.64 1.60 -10.85
C LEU A 368 22.82 0.58 -11.65
N ILE A 369 21.76 0.06 -11.03
CA ILE A 369 20.90 -1.02 -11.54
C ILE A 369 19.56 -0.41 -11.93
N GLY A 370 18.98 -0.79 -13.08
CA GLY A 370 17.70 -0.19 -13.49
C GLY A 370 16.82 -1.10 -14.31
N TYR A 371 15.51 -1.00 -14.06
CA TYR A 371 14.48 -1.67 -14.84
C TYR A 371 14.20 -0.89 -16.13
N TRP A 372 14.13 -1.61 -17.25
CA TRP A 372 13.73 -1.09 -18.55
C TRP A 372 12.44 -1.77 -18.99
N THR A 373 11.39 -0.98 -19.20
CA THR A 373 10.09 -1.47 -19.67
C THR A 373 9.92 -1.31 -21.17
N GLY A 374 10.62 -0.36 -21.79
CA GLY A 374 10.46 -0.01 -23.20
C GLY A 374 9.03 0.39 -23.55
N SER A 375 8.24 0.84 -22.56
CA SER A 375 6.84 1.22 -22.74
C SER A 375 6.71 2.73 -22.89
N GLY A 376 5.95 3.15 -23.90
CA GLY A 376 5.58 4.54 -24.09
C GLY A 376 4.44 4.96 -23.16
N TYR A 377 4.68 5.03 -21.85
CA TYR A 377 3.66 5.56 -20.92
C TYR A 377 3.35 7.03 -21.25
N GLY A 378 2.07 7.40 -21.21
CA GLY A 378 1.64 8.79 -21.43
C GLY A 378 1.83 9.34 -22.86
N GLY A 379 1.95 8.47 -23.87
CA GLY A 379 2.13 8.89 -25.27
C GLY A 379 3.56 9.28 -25.64
N VAL A 380 4.55 8.95 -24.80
CA VAL A 380 5.98 9.14 -25.07
C VAL A 380 6.49 8.02 -25.98
N LYS A 381 7.46 8.32 -26.85
CA LYS A 381 8.12 7.30 -27.67
C LYS A 381 8.88 6.33 -26.75
N PRO A 382 8.71 5.00 -26.92
CA PRO A 382 9.50 4.01 -26.20
C PRO A 382 11.01 4.27 -26.24
N LEU A 383 11.67 4.21 -25.09
CA LEU A 383 13.13 4.25 -24.99
C LEU A 383 13.70 2.92 -25.50
N ARG A 384 14.57 2.96 -26.52
CA ARG A 384 15.27 1.75 -26.95
C ARG A 384 16.38 1.39 -25.96
N LEU A 385 16.63 0.09 -25.80
CA LEU A 385 17.76 -0.43 -25.02
C LEU A 385 19.11 0.19 -25.42
N ARG A 386 19.33 0.47 -26.71
CA ARG A 386 20.59 1.07 -27.19
C ARG A 386 20.79 2.53 -26.79
N ASP A 387 19.72 3.20 -26.40
CA ASP A 387 19.68 4.62 -26.04
C ASP A 387 19.67 4.81 -24.51
N VAL A 388 19.70 3.71 -23.74
CA VAL A 388 19.85 3.74 -22.28
C VAL A 388 21.13 4.47 -21.88
N SER A 389 21.03 5.36 -20.88
CA SER A 389 22.17 6.12 -20.35
C SER A 389 23.35 5.20 -20.03
N PRO A 390 24.60 5.58 -20.40
CA PRO A 390 25.76 4.76 -20.12
C PRO A 390 26.09 4.66 -18.62
N GLN A 391 25.39 5.38 -17.74
CA GLN A 391 25.55 5.28 -16.29
C GLN A 391 25.00 3.97 -15.71
N TRP A 392 23.96 3.38 -16.33
CA TRP A 392 23.39 2.11 -15.88
C TRP A 392 24.36 0.95 -16.13
N ASP A 393 24.74 0.21 -15.09
CA ASP A 393 25.66 -0.92 -15.15
C ASP A 393 24.95 -2.24 -15.43
N VAL A 394 23.77 -2.38 -14.82
CA VAL A 394 22.85 -3.51 -15.00
C VAL A 394 21.54 -2.97 -15.53
N VAL A 395 21.10 -3.51 -16.67
CA VAL A 395 19.78 -3.24 -17.26
C VAL A 395 18.93 -4.50 -17.09
N ILE A 396 17.84 -4.37 -16.35
CA ILE A 396 16.89 -5.45 -16.09
C ILE A 396 15.68 -5.23 -16.99
N VAL A 397 15.47 -6.11 -17.97
CA VAL A 397 14.33 -6.02 -18.89
C VAL A 397 13.06 -6.49 -18.17
N ALA A 398 12.02 -5.66 -18.19
CA ALA A 398 10.72 -5.93 -17.56
C ALA A 398 9.64 -6.18 -18.64
N PHE A 399 8.87 -7.27 -18.63
CA PHE A 399 8.95 -8.47 -17.79
C PHE A 399 8.69 -9.73 -18.59
N ALA A 400 9.23 -10.86 -18.13
CA ALA A 400 8.68 -12.16 -18.43
C ALA A 400 7.62 -12.52 -17.38
N SER A 401 6.35 -12.59 -17.77
CA SER A 401 5.25 -12.80 -16.83
C SER A 401 4.62 -14.19 -16.98
N PRO A 402 3.87 -14.68 -15.98
CA PRO A 402 3.05 -15.89 -16.09
C PRO A 402 2.23 -15.92 -17.39
N ALA A 403 2.38 -17.01 -18.15
CA ALA A 403 1.70 -17.17 -19.42
C ALA A 403 0.24 -17.57 -19.19
N GLU A 404 -0.68 -16.66 -19.46
CA GLU A 404 -2.12 -16.90 -19.34
C GLU A 404 -2.56 -18.14 -20.14
N GLY A 405 -3.27 -19.06 -19.47
CA GLY A 405 -3.76 -20.32 -20.04
C GLY A 405 -2.71 -21.42 -20.23
N ALA A 406 -1.45 -21.20 -19.85
CA ALA A 406 -0.41 -22.22 -19.91
C ALA A 406 -0.34 -23.05 -18.61
N PRO A 407 0.35 -24.22 -18.63
CA PRO A 407 0.65 -24.96 -17.40
C PRO A 407 1.34 -24.10 -16.35
N GLU A 408 1.11 -24.40 -15.08
CA GLU A 408 1.67 -23.67 -13.94
C GLU A 408 3.20 -23.56 -14.04
N GLY A 409 3.76 -22.44 -13.58
CA GLY A 409 5.19 -22.14 -13.69
C GLY A 409 5.64 -21.62 -15.06
N THR A 410 4.84 -21.74 -16.12
CA THR A 410 5.23 -21.28 -17.47
C THR A 410 5.28 -19.75 -17.54
N LEU A 411 6.43 -19.19 -17.93
CA LEU A 411 6.60 -17.75 -18.19
C LEU A 411 6.70 -17.45 -19.68
N ARG A 412 6.31 -16.23 -20.07
CA ARG A 412 6.44 -15.70 -21.42
C ARG A 412 6.97 -14.28 -21.41
N PHE A 413 7.96 -14.03 -22.26
CA PHE A 413 8.42 -12.68 -22.59
C PHE A 413 7.87 -12.26 -23.96
N THR A 414 7.43 -11.02 -24.08
CA THR A 414 7.05 -10.43 -25.37
C THR A 414 7.69 -9.04 -25.44
N PRO A 415 8.41 -8.70 -26.53
CA PRO A 415 8.97 -7.38 -26.70
C PRO A 415 7.93 -6.27 -26.52
N PRO A 416 8.33 -5.11 -25.97
CA PRO A 416 7.42 -3.97 -25.84
C PRO A 416 6.82 -3.55 -27.18
N THR A 417 5.61 -2.99 -27.13
CA THR A 417 4.90 -2.52 -28.32
C THR A 417 5.76 -1.55 -29.13
N GLY A 418 5.92 -1.82 -30.43
CA GLY A 418 6.75 -1.02 -31.33
C GLY A 418 8.20 -1.49 -31.45
N MET A 419 8.57 -2.61 -30.83
CA MET A 419 9.88 -3.25 -31.01
C MET A 419 9.73 -4.70 -31.45
N THR A 420 10.58 -5.14 -32.39
CA THR A 420 10.64 -6.54 -32.83
C THR A 420 11.56 -7.36 -31.92
N PRO A 421 11.39 -8.70 -31.85
CA PRO A 421 12.32 -9.57 -31.14
C PRO A 421 13.78 -9.41 -31.57
N ASP A 422 14.04 -9.25 -32.87
CA ASP A 422 15.40 -9.14 -33.40
C ASP A 422 16.06 -7.81 -33.05
N GLU A 423 15.30 -6.72 -32.99
CA GLU A 423 15.79 -5.43 -32.49
C GLU A 423 16.19 -5.55 -31.02
N VAL A 424 15.33 -6.12 -30.17
CA VAL A 424 15.65 -6.31 -28.74
C VAL A 424 16.90 -7.19 -28.58
N LYS A 425 17.01 -8.31 -29.31
CA LYS A 425 18.20 -9.18 -29.31
C LYS A 425 19.48 -8.43 -29.69
N SER A 426 19.42 -7.65 -30.76
CA SER A 426 20.56 -6.85 -31.24
C SER A 426 20.97 -5.77 -30.25
N ASP A 427 19.98 -5.13 -29.63
CA ASP A 427 20.16 -4.07 -28.64
C ASP A 427 20.77 -4.63 -27.34
N ILE A 428 20.33 -5.80 -26.87
CA ILE A 428 20.94 -6.54 -25.75
C ILE A 428 22.41 -6.87 -26.07
N ALA A 429 22.69 -7.43 -27.25
CA ALA A 429 24.06 -7.75 -27.65
C ALA A 429 24.95 -6.49 -27.73
N TYR A 430 24.38 -5.36 -28.15
CA TYR A 430 25.07 -4.07 -28.19
C TYR A 430 25.47 -3.56 -26.80
N LEU A 431 24.57 -3.64 -25.82
CA LEU A 431 24.84 -3.25 -24.43
C LEU A 431 25.90 -4.15 -23.80
N LYS A 432 25.81 -5.47 -24.03
CA LYS A 432 26.81 -6.45 -23.55
C LYS A 432 28.21 -6.16 -24.08
N ARG A 433 28.35 -5.79 -25.37
CA ARG A 433 29.65 -5.39 -25.95
C ARG A 433 30.23 -4.11 -25.33
N ARG A 434 29.42 -3.31 -24.65
CA ARG A 434 29.82 -2.12 -23.88
C ARG A 434 30.06 -2.41 -22.40
N GLY A 435 30.11 -3.70 -22.02
CA GLY A 435 30.40 -4.13 -20.65
C GLY A 435 29.18 -4.11 -19.72
N LYS A 436 27.99 -3.75 -20.22
CA LYS A 436 26.76 -3.74 -19.41
C LYS A 436 26.27 -5.16 -19.14
N LYS A 437 25.67 -5.38 -17.98
CA LYS A 437 24.93 -6.61 -17.69
C LYS A 437 23.49 -6.42 -18.14
N VAL A 438 22.94 -7.41 -18.82
CA VAL A 438 21.52 -7.37 -19.23
C VAL A 438 20.83 -8.64 -18.76
N MET A 439 19.80 -8.46 -17.93
CA MET A 439 19.02 -9.52 -17.28
C MET A 439 17.55 -9.40 -17.68
N ILE A 440 16.76 -10.44 -17.41
CA ILE A 440 15.30 -10.43 -17.58
C ILE A 440 14.64 -10.59 -16.21
N SER A 441 13.73 -9.69 -15.85
CA SER A 441 12.92 -9.82 -14.65
C SER A 441 11.71 -10.70 -14.88
N LEU A 442 11.45 -11.57 -13.91
CA LEU A 442 10.34 -12.51 -13.87
C LEU A 442 9.28 -11.95 -12.91
N GLY A 443 8.10 -11.63 -13.43
CA GLY A 443 7.02 -11.07 -12.61
C GLY A 443 6.28 -9.91 -13.26
N GLY A 444 6.14 -8.82 -12.50
CA GLY A 444 5.50 -7.57 -12.86
C GLY A 444 4.18 -7.33 -12.12
N GLY A 445 3.91 -6.05 -11.82
CA GLY A 445 2.74 -5.62 -11.05
C GLY A 445 1.42 -6.27 -11.47
N GLY A 446 0.75 -6.91 -10.51
CA GLY A 446 -0.52 -7.61 -10.70
C GLY A 446 -0.42 -8.93 -11.49
N LYS A 447 0.78 -9.48 -11.69
CA LYS A 447 1.02 -10.78 -12.33
C LYS A 447 1.54 -11.79 -11.31
N TYR A 448 0.64 -12.62 -10.80
CA TYR A 448 0.95 -13.53 -9.70
C TYR A 448 1.54 -14.86 -10.17
N PHE A 449 2.65 -15.25 -9.54
CA PHE A 449 3.36 -16.50 -9.84
C PHE A 449 3.02 -17.58 -8.82
N LYS A 450 2.94 -18.83 -9.31
CA LYS A 450 2.76 -20.03 -8.48
C LYS A 450 3.54 -21.20 -9.06
N LEU A 451 4.02 -22.08 -8.18
CA LEU A 451 4.68 -23.34 -8.52
C LEU A 451 4.44 -24.41 -7.43
N ASP A 452 3.19 -24.75 -7.17
CA ASP A 452 2.77 -25.65 -6.10
C ASP A 452 3.22 -27.10 -6.30
N GLN A 453 3.22 -27.59 -7.54
CA GLN A 453 3.51 -29.00 -7.81
C GLN A 453 4.93 -29.20 -8.34
N ALA A 454 5.65 -30.17 -7.78
CA ALA A 454 7.02 -30.47 -8.21
C ALA A 454 7.10 -30.91 -9.68
N GLN A 455 6.02 -31.48 -10.23
CA GLN A 455 5.91 -31.86 -11.64
C GLN A 455 5.88 -30.68 -12.60
N ASP A 456 5.59 -29.46 -12.11
CA ASP A 456 5.54 -28.23 -12.91
C ASP A 456 6.87 -27.47 -12.90
N ILE A 457 7.85 -27.90 -12.10
CA ILE A 457 9.22 -27.33 -12.13
C ILE A 457 9.82 -27.28 -13.55
N PRO A 458 9.69 -28.33 -14.39
CA PRO A 458 10.17 -28.28 -15.76
C PRO A 458 9.53 -27.15 -16.59
N ASN A 459 8.24 -26.83 -16.40
CA ASN A 459 7.58 -25.73 -17.12
C ASN A 459 8.28 -24.40 -16.85
N PHE A 460 8.59 -24.12 -15.59
CA PHE A 460 9.35 -22.94 -15.18
C PHE A 460 10.77 -22.95 -15.74
N VAL A 461 11.52 -24.03 -15.51
CA VAL A 461 12.92 -24.14 -15.92
C VAL A 461 13.06 -24.02 -17.45
N ASP A 462 12.23 -24.71 -18.22
CA ASP A 462 12.34 -24.72 -19.68
C ASP A 462 11.86 -23.41 -20.31
N SER A 463 10.75 -22.83 -19.83
CA SER A 463 10.26 -21.56 -20.37
C SER A 463 11.24 -20.41 -20.10
N VAL A 464 11.77 -20.31 -18.88
CA VAL A 464 12.80 -19.31 -18.54
C VAL A 464 14.09 -19.58 -19.32
N SER A 465 14.53 -20.84 -19.43
CA SER A 465 15.73 -21.19 -20.19
C SER A 465 15.61 -20.79 -21.66
N LYS A 466 14.43 -20.96 -22.26
CA LYS A 466 14.15 -20.55 -23.63
C LYS A 466 14.27 -19.03 -23.78
N ILE A 467 13.64 -18.26 -22.89
CA ILE A 467 13.70 -16.79 -22.91
C ILE A 467 15.14 -16.30 -22.79
N VAL A 468 15.88 -16.80 -21.79
CA VAL A 468 17.29 -16.45 -21.56
C VAL A 468 18.14 -16.75 -22.79
N SER A 469 18.00 -17.94 -23.37
CA SER A 469 18.82 -18.36 -24.51
C SER A 469 18.47 -17.61 -25.79
N GLU A 470 17.18 -17.36 -26.02
CA GLU A 470 16.68 -16.68 -27.23
C GLU A 470 17.17 -15.22 -27.32
N TYR A 471 17.18 -14.51 -26.19
CA TYR A 471 17.56 -13.09 -26.14
C TYR A 471 19.02 -12.85 -25.71
N GLY A 472 19.70 -13.90 -25.23
CA GLY A 472 21.09 -13.82 -24.78
C GLY A 472 21.26 -13.05 -23.45
N PHE A 473 20.27 -13.12 -22.56
CA PHE A 473 20.34 -12.56 -21.21
C PHE A 473 21.46 -13.22 -20.40
N GLN A 474 22.05 -12.46 -19.47
CA GLN A 474 23.14 -12.95 -18.59
C GLN A 474 22.62 -13.48 -17.25
N GLY A 475 21.33 -13.34 -16.98
CA GLY A 475 20.73 -13.68 -15.71
C GLY A 475 19.23 -13.42 -15.68
N ILE A 476 18.64 -13.79 -14.55
CA ILE A 476 17.25 -13.52 -14.21
C ILE A 476 17.17 -12.70 -12.93
N ASP A 477 16.10 -11.95 -12.81
CA ASP A 477 15.71 -11.21 -11.64
C ASP A 477 14.32 -11.68 -11.18
N LEU A 478 14.09 -11.87 -9.88
CA LEU A 478 12.80 -12.32 -9.34
C LEU A 478 12.03 -11.17 -8.71
N ASP A 479 10.95 -10.77 -9.38
CA ASP A 479 10.02 -9.71 -9.01
C ASP A 479 8.60 -10.27 -8.84
N PHE A 480 8.50 -11.35 -8.05
CA PHE A 480 7.22 -11.95 -7.69
C PHE A 480 6.68 -11.28 -6.42
N GLU A 481 5.83 -10.28 -6.64
CA GLU A 481 5.14 -9.49 -5.61
C GLU A 481 3.99 -10.26 -4.96
N SER A 482 3.59 -9.81 -3.77
CA SER A 482 2.46 -10.33 -3.00
C SER A 482 1.16 -10.29 -3.84
N PRO A 483 0.30 -11.33 -3.77
CA PRO A 483 0.35 -12.51 -2.91
C PRO A 483 1.17 -13.69 -3.50
N SER A 484 2.06 -13.46 -4.47
CA SER A 484 2.99 -14.52 -4.89
C SER A 484 3.88 -14.91 -3.71
N LEU A 485 4.11 -16.21 -3.57
CA LEU A 485 5.06 -16.77 -2.59
C LEU A 485 4.70 -16.50 -1.13
N GLU A 486 3.47 -16.14 -0.78
CA GLU A 486 3.06 -16.06 0.63
C GLU A 486 3.32 -17.36 1.39
N LEU A 487 3.86 -17.24 2.61
CA LEU A 487 4.13 -18.36 3.49
C LEU A 487 2.82 -19.00 3.93
N ALA A 488 2.69 -20.31 3.69
CA ALA A 488 1.55 -21.08 4.14
C ALA A 488 1.51 -21.15 5.69
N PRO A 489 0.32 -21.25 6.30
CA PRO A 489 0.20 -21.48 7.74
C PRO A 489 1.05 -22.67 8.21
N GLY A 490 1.86 -22.46 9.24
CA GLY A 490 2.77 -23.47 9.80
C GLY A 490 4.20 -23.44 9.22
N ASP A 491 4.44 -22.78 8.08
CA ASP A 491 5.79 -22.54 7.56
C ASP A 491 6.50 -21.46 8.40
N THR A 492 7.27 -21.91 9.39
CA THR A 492 7.81 -21.05 10.46
C THR A 492 9.35 -21.07 10.54
N ASP A 493 10.02 -21.81 9.65
CA ASP A 493 11.49 -21.90 9.60
C ASP A 493 12.01 -21.58 8.20
N PHE A 494 12.52 -20.35 8.00
CA PHE A 494 13.09 -19.92 6.72
C PHE A 494 14.26 -20.78 6.23
N ARG A 495 14.91 -21.55 7.11
CA ARG A 495 16.02 -22.45 6.73
C ARG A 495 15.50 -23.75 6.12
N HIS A 496 14.24 -24.11 6.41
CA HIS A 496 13.59 -25.33 5.99
C HIS A 496 12.14 -25.04 5.54
N PRO A 497 11.93 -24.25 4.47
CA PRO A 497 10.60 -23.86 4.05
C PRO A 497 9.75 -25.07 3.67
N THR A 498 8.45 -24.98 3.94
CA THR A 498 7.46 -26.03 3.63
C THR A 498 6.40 -25.58 2.64
N THR A 499 6.29 -24.29 2.36
CA THR A 499 5.38 -23.72 1.36
C THR A 499 5.75 -24.26 -0.03
N PRO A 500 4.88 -25.04 -0.69
CA PRO A 500 5.25 -25.77 -1.92
C PRO A 500 5.81 -24.88 -3.02
N SER A 501 5.18 -23.73 -3.28
CA SER A 501 5.64 -22.77 -4.29
C SER A 501 7.06 -22.26 -4.03
N ILE A 502 7.40 -21.94 -2.77
CA ILE A 502 8.77 -21.52 -2.40
C ILE A 502 9.77 -22.66 -2.58
N VAL A 503 9.44 -23.87 -2.08
CA VAL A 503 10.32 -25.05 -2.17
C VAL A 503 10.64 -25.41 -3.62
N ASN A 504 9.61 -25.43 -4.47
CA ASN A 504 9.76 -25.77 -5.88
C ASN A 504 10.47 -24.66 -6.65
N LEU A 505 10.22 -23.39 -6.34
CA LEU A 505 10.93 -22.27 -6.94
C LEU A 505 12.43 -22.33 -6.63
N ILE A 506 12.82 -22.56 -5.37
CA ILE A 506 14.23 -22.76 -4.97
C ILE A 506 14.88 -23.88 -5.81
N ARG A 507 14.17 -25.00 -6.01
CA ARG A 507 14.64 -26.11 -6.87
C ARG A 507 14.80 -25.68 -8.32
N GLY A 508 13.82 -24.99 -8.89
CA GLY A 508 13.86 -24.48 -10.27
C GLY A 508 15.03 -23.51 -10.49
N LEU A 509 15.26 -22.58 -9.55
CA LEU A 509 16.36 -21.61 -9.62
C LEU A 509 17.73 -22.30 -9.59
N LYS A 510 17.90 -23.34 -8.75
CA LYS A 510 19.12 -24.16 -8.73
C LYS A 510 19.33 -24.92 -10.04
N GLN A 511 18.26 -25.40 -10.68
CA GLN A 511 18.35 -26.03 -12.01
C GLN A 511 18.76 -25.02 -13.09
N LEU A 512 18.21 -23.80 -13.08
CA LEU A 512 18.62 -22.73 -14.00
C LEU A 512 20.10 -22.37 -13.82
N ARG A 513 20.56 -22.17 -12.58
CA ARG A 513 21.96 -21.93 -12.23
C ARG A 513 22.86 -23.05 -12.77
N ALA A 514 22.48 -24.31 -12.56
CA ALA A 514 23.25 -25.47 -13.05
C ALA A 514 23.30 -25.52 -14.60
N ARG A 515 22.20 -25.15 -15.27
CA ARG A 515 22.10 -25.17 -16.73
C ARG A 515 22.97 -24.11 -17.41
N PHE A 516 22.98 -22.89 -16.88
CA PHE A 516 23.71 -21.76 -17.48
C PHE A 516 25.12 -21.57 -16.90
N GLY A 517 25.43 -22.25 -15.79
CA GLY A 517 26.74 -22.24 -15.15
C GLY A 517 26.96 -21.07 -14.18
N PRO A 518 28.14 -21.00 -13.55
CA PRO A 518 28.41 -20.09 -12.43
C PRO A 518 28.41 -18.60 -12.80
N GLY A 519 28.48 -18.26 -14.09
CA GLY A 519 28.38 -16.89 -14.59
C GLY A 519 26.95 -16.35 -14.71
N PHE A 520 25.92 -17.20 -14.58
CA PHE A 520 24.52 -16.83 -14.73
C PHE A 520 24.00 -16.05 -13.52
N MET A 521 23.65 -14.78 -13.69
CA MET A 521 23.23 -13.93 -12.57
C MET A 521 21.82 -14.29 -12.10
N ILE A 522 21.62 -14.35 -10.78
CA ILE A 522 20.30 -14.45 -10.15
C ILE A 522 20.21 -13.30 -9.15
N SER A 523 19.22 -12.42 -9.31
CA SER A 523 18.86 -11.39 -8.34
C SER A 523 17.45 -11.59 -7.81
N LEU A 524 17.17 -10.97 -6.67
CA LEU A 524 15.87 -10.96 -6.01
C LEU A 524 15.52 -9.51 -5.66
N VAL A 525 14.34 -9.05 -6.03
CA VAL A 525 13.82 -7.71 -5.74
C VAL A 525 12.57 -7.80 -4.84
N PRO A 526 12.71 -8.29 -3.60
CA PRO A 526 11.56 -8.45 -2.72
C PRO A 526 10.95 -7.11 -2.32
N GLU A 527 9.64 -7.10 -2.12
CA GLU A 527 8.95 -5.98 -1.48
C GLU A 527 9.44 -5.81 -0.03
N GLY A 528 9.30 -4.60 0.54
CA GLY A 528 9.67 -4.35 1.93
C GLY A 528 8.94 -5.26 2.94
N THR A 529 7.74 -5.75 2.62
CA THR A 529 7.00 -6.72 3.45
C THR A 529 7.65 -8.11 3.43
N GLN A 530 8.21 -8.52 2.29
CA GLN A 530 8.73 -9.86 2.04
C GLN A 530 10.13 -10.12 2.65
N VAL A 531 10.88 -9.07 3.01
CA VAL A 531 12.17 -9.18 3.73
C VAL A 531 12.19 -8.34 5.01
N PRO A 532 12.25 -6.99 4.98
CA PRO A 532 12.20 -6.18 6.21
C PRO A 532 10.99 -6.46 7.13
N GLY A 533 9.80 -6.67 6.55
CA GLY A 533 8.58 -7.06 7.29
C GLY A 533 8.71 -8.41 8.00
N GLY A 534 9.68 -9.23 7.58
CA GLY A 534 10.12 -10.45 8.25
C GLY A 534 10.70 -10.23 9.66
N TYR A 535 11.08 -9.00 10.01
CA TYR A 535 11.61 -8.67 11.33
C TYR A 535 10.51 -8.64 12.40
N PRO A 536 9.43 -7.85 12.27
CA PRO A 536 8.36 -7.84 13.28
C PRO A 536 7.44 -9.09 13.21
N SER A 537 7.28 -9.71 12.04
CA SER A 537 6.41 -10.90 11.83
C SER A 537 6.98 -11.88 10.80
N TYR A 538 6.56 -13.15 10.86
CA TYR A 538 6.95 -14.18 9.88
C TYR A 538 5.76 -15.09 9.57
N GLY A 539 5.14 -14.88 8.41
CA GLY A 539 3.95 -15.59 7.93
C GLY A 539 3.19 -14.79 6.87
N GLY A 540 2.43 -15.45 5.99
CA GLY A 540 1.83 -14.80 4.82
C GLY A 540 2.89 -14.07 3.99
N GLN A 541 2.65 -12.80 3.67
CA GLN A 541 3.61 -11.96 2.95
C GLN A 541 4.86 -11.59 3.78
N PHE A 542 4.80 -11.60 5.10
CA PHE A 542 5.88 -11.09 5.95
C PHE A 542 7.04 -12.08 6.03
N GLY A 543 8.19 -11.69 5.47
CA GLY A 543 9.39 -12.53 5.44
C GLY A 543 9.38 -13.65 4.39
N SER A 544 8.44 -13.63 3.44
CA SER A 544 8.23 -14.71 2.46
C SER A 544 9.43 -14.98 1.54
N TYR A 545 10.31 -14.00 1.33
CA TYR A 545 11.51 -14.16 0.51
C TYR A 545 12.73 -14.67 1.30
N LEU A 546 12.71 -14.62 2.63
CA LEU A 546 13.84 -15.05 3.46
C LEU A 546 14.29 -16.50 3.18
N PRO A 547 13.40 -17.48 2.94
CA PRO A 547 13.83 -18.82 2.56
C PRO A 547 14.56 -18.89 1.23
N ILE A 548 14.15 -18.08 0.26
CA ILE A 548 14.77 -18.03 -1.08
C ILE A 548 16.16 -17.39 -0.97
N VAL A 549 16.26 -16.26 -0.26
CA VAL A 549 17.53 -15.58 0.00
C VAL A 549 18.49 -16.53 0.72
N GLN A 550 18.03 -17.22 1.77
CA GLN A 550 18.86 -18.15 2.54
C GLN A 550 19.31 -19.35 1.69
N ALA A 551 18.43 -19.92 0.87
CA ALA A 551 18.74 -21.10 0.06
C ALA A 551 19.67 -20.81 -1.12
N LEU A 552 19.72 -19.56 -1.59
CA LEU A 552 20.52 -19.11 -2.74
C LEU A 552 21.66 -18.15 -2.37
N ARG A 553 21.87 -17.83 -1.09
CA ARG A 553 22.85 -16.83 -0.63
C ARG A 553 24.23 -16.86 -1.30
N ASN A 554 24.73 -18.05 -1.64
CA ASN A 554 26.03 -18.23 -2.29
C ASN A 554 25.96 -18.03 -3.81
N ASP A 555 24.80 -18.27 -4.41
CA ASP A 555 24.52 -18.18 -5.85
C ASP A 555 24.00 -16.81 -6.31
N LEU A 556 23.45 -16.01 -5.39
CA LEU A 556 22.92 -14.69 -5.70
C LEU A 556 24.01 -13.73 -6.18
N ALA A 557 23.66 -12.98 -7.23
CA ALA A 557 24.42 -11.82 -7.68
C ALA A 557 24.18 -10.63 -6.75
N PHE A 558 22.91 -10.32 -6.47
CA PHE A 558 22.51 -9.30 -5.50
C PHE A 558 21.05 -9.50 -5.06
N VAL A 559 20.67 -8.79 -3.99
CA VAL A 559 19.31 -8.56 -3.51
C VAL A 559 19.12 -7.06 -3.39
N ASP A 560 18.07 -6.53 -3.97
CA ASP A 560 17.69 -5.12 -3.97
C ASP A 560 16.24 -4.97 -3.49
N VAL A 561 16.07 -4.89 -2.17
CA VAL A 561 14.74 -4.71 -1.55
C VAL A 561 14.11 -3.41 -2.05
N GLN A 562 12.82 -3.47 -2.39
CA GLN A 562 12.04 -2.29 -2.76
C GLN A 562 11.76 -1.42 -1.52
N ASP A 563 12.55 -0.37 -1.32
CA ASP A 563 12.37 0.60 -0.23
C ASP A 563 11.35 1.70 -0.57
N TYR A 564 10.34 1.33 -1.38
CA TYR A 564 9.20 2.14 -1.80
C TYR A 564 7.94 1.27 -1.79
N ASN A 565 6.74 1.88 -1.80
CA ASN A 565 5.47 1.15 -1.64
C ASN A 565 5.50 0.19 -0.44
N THR A 566 6.13 0.59 0.67
CA THR A 566 6.38 -0.27 1.82
C THR A 566 5.83 0.38 3.08
N PRO A 567 5.24 -0.39 4.01
CA PRO A 567 4.64 0.18 5.22
C PRO A 567 5.71 0.66 6.21
N PRO A 568 5.33 1.35 7.29
CA PRO A 568 6.25 1.67 8.38
C PRO A 568 6.78 0.40 9.04
N LEU A 569 8.08 0.35 9.32
CA LEU A 569 8.78 -0.84 9.83
C LEU A 569 9.82 -0.46 10.88
N GLN A 570 10.29 -1.46 11.64
CA GLN A 570 11.28 -1.26 12.70
C GLN A 570 12.71 -1.44 12.20
N GLY A 571 13.60 -0.54 12.64
CA GLY A 571 15.05 -0.70 12.49
C GLY A 571 15.67 -1.57 13.59
N LEU A 572 16.96 -1.91 13.43
CA LEU A 572 17.71 -2.70 14.41
C LEU A 572 17.91 -2.01 15.78
N ASP A 573 17.59 -0.71 15.90
CA ASP A 573 17.55 0.01 17.18
C ASP A 573 16.26 -0.24 17.97
N GLY A 574 15.25 -0.83 17.33
CA GLY A 574 13.92 -0.96 17.86
C GLY A 574 13.11 0.33 17.77
N GLU A 575 13.45 1.23 16.86
CA GLU A 575 12.61 2.40 16.52
C GLU A 575 11.85 2.18 15.22
N ILE A 576 10.76 2.92 15.06
CA ILE A 576 9.88 2.86 13.89
C ILE A 576 10.30 3.91 12.88
N TYR A 577 10.41 3.49 11.62
CA TYR A 577 10.75 4.35 10.50
C TYR A 577 9.68 4.29 9.42
N GLN A 578 9.59 5.36 8.64
CA GLN A 578 8.62 5.57 7.57
C GLN A 578 9.33 5.89 6.27
N SER A 579 8.74 5.47 5.14
CA SER A 579 9.32 5.69 3.81
C SER A 579 9.54 7.18 3.51
N HIS A 580 10.25 7.48 2.42
CA HIS A 580 10.66 8.82 2.04
C HIS A 580 11.63 9.51 3.02
N THR A 581 12.41 8.72 3.76
CA THR A 581 13.39 9.26 4.72
C THR A 581 14.72 8.53 4.61
N LEU A 582 15.80 9.27 4.86
CA LEU A 582 17.16 8.72 4.93
C LEU A 582 17.25 7.62 5.99
N ASP A 583 16.57 7.82 7.12
CA ASP A 583 16.52 6.87 8.22
C ASP A 583 15.89 5.53 7.80
N TYR A 584 14.81 5.56 7.01
CA TYR A 584 14.15 4.35 6.54
C TYR A 584 15.02 3.52 5.60
N HIS A 585 15.58 4.16 4.56
CA HIS A 585 16.46 3.46 3.63
C HIS A 585 17.67 2.86 4.36
N ALA A 586 18.22 3.57 5.34
CA ALA A 586 19.31 3.05 6.16
C ALA A 586 18.87 1.86 7.03
N ALA A 587 17.74 1.99 7.73
CA ALA A 587 17.24 1.00 8.68
C ALA A 587 16.83 -0.31 7.98
N MET A 588 16.07 -0.21 6.88
CA MET A 588 15.56 -1.39 6.17
C MET A 588 16.67 -2.14 5.45
N THR A 589 17.57 -1.41 4.79
CA THR A 589 18.71 -2.02 4.11
C THR A 589 19.67 -2.69 5.11
N GLU A 590 19.89 -2.08 6.29
CA GLU A 590 20.83 -2.64 7.27
C GLU A 590 20.36 -3.98 7.87
N LEU A 591 19.07 -4.30 7.81
CA LEU A 591 18.56 -5.63 8.18
C LEU A 591 19.27 -6.74 7.38
N LEU A 592 19.41 -6.59 6.06
CA LEU A 592 20.14 -7.56 5.24
C LEU A 592 21.66 -7.50 5.44
N LEU A 593 22.22 -6.31 5.69
CA LEU A 593 23.66 -6.11 5.83
C LEU A 593 24.22 -6.56 7.20
N HIS A 594 23.38 -6.58 8.23
CA HIS A 594 23.76 -6.92 9.61
C HIS A 594 23.13 -8.23 10.10
N GLY A 595 21.97 -8.61 9.56
CA GLY A 595 21.16 -9.71 10.06
C GLY A 595 20.24 -9.29 11.20
N PHE A 596 19.16 -10.04 11.41
CA PHE A 596 18.08 -9.73 12.34
C PHE A 596 17.35 -10.99 12.82
N ASP A 597 16.61 -10.87 13.93
CA ASP A 597 15.82 -11.95 14.51
C ASP A 597 14.44 -12.03 13.83
N VAL A 598 14.23 -13.03 12.96
CA VAL A 598 12.98 -13.18 12.20
C VAL A 598 11.79 -13.34 13.13
N GLY A 599 10.73 -12.58 12.90
CA GLY A 599 9.53 -12.50 13.76
C GLY A 599 9.82 -12.02 15.19
N GLY A 600 10.98 -11.40 15.43
CA GLY A 600 11.48 -11.04 16.75
C GLY A 600 11.88 -12.23 17.61
N ASN A 601 12.18 -13.39 17.00
CA ASN A 601 12.59 -14.61 17.71
C ASN A 601 14.11 -14.81 17.62
N PRO A 602 14.87 -14.67 18.73
CA PRO A 602 16.34 -14.84 18.72
C PRO A 602 16.84 -16.21 18.28
N LYS A 603 15.97 -17.25 18.28
CA LYS A 603 16.31 -18.59 17.76
C LYS A 603 16.26 -18.68 16.23
N MET A 604 15.69 -17.66 15.60
CA MET A 604 15.46 -17.55 14.16
C MET A 604 16.27 -16.38 13.58
N PHE A 605 17.54 -16.27 13.98
CA PHE A 605 18.43 -15.23 13.45
C PHE A 605 18.70 -15.45 11.95
N PHE A 606 18.33 -14.46 11.13
CA PHE A 606 18.70 -14.37 9.73
C PHE A 606 20.11 -13.75 9.63
N PRO A 607 21.12 -14.50 9.16
CA PRO A 607 22.50 -14.01 9.09
C PRO A 607 22.68 -12.93 8.01
N PRO A 608 23.65 -12.02 8.18
CA PRO A 608 23.93 -10.99 7.19
C PRO A 608 24.28 -11.58 5.82
N LEU A 609 23.85 -10.88 4.77
CA LEU A 609 24.38 -11.07 3.43
C LEU A 609 25.73 -10.36 3.28
N PRO A 610 26.64 -10.87 2.44
CA PRO A 610 27.78 -10.11 1.97
C PRO A 610 27.32 -8.76 1.39
N ALA A 611 27.95 -7.66 1.81
CA ALA A 611 27.52 -6.32 1.40
C ALA A 611 27.59 -6.14 -0.14
N ASP A 612 28.55 -6.80 -0.80
CA ASP A 612 28.68 -6.82 -2.27
C ASP A 612 27.55 -7.57 -3.00
N LYS A 613 26.53 -8.02 -2.26
CA LYS A 613 25.28 -8.59 -2.77
C LYS A 613 24.04 -7.82 -2.33
N VAL A 614 24.18 -6.64 -1.71
CA VAL A 614 23.04 -5.86 -1.22
C VAL A 614 23.01 -4.50 -1.90
N ALA A 615 21.87 -4.18 -2.51
CA ALA A 615 21.52 -2.86 -3.05
C ALA A 615 20.24 -2.34 -2.40
N VAL A 616 19.97 -1.04 -2.55
CA VAL A 616 18.67 -0.44 -2.20
C VAL A 616 17.84 -0.26 -3.47
N GLY A 617 16.59 -0.68 -3.47
CA GLY A 617 15.63 -0.42 -4.53
C GLY A 617 14.88 0.90 -4.33
N PHE A 618 14.92 1.78 -5.32
CA PHE A 618 14.23 3.07 -5.35
C PHE A 618 13.21 3.13 -6.49
N LEU A 619 12.19 3.99 -6.32
CA LEU A 619 11.20 4.32 -7.33
C LEU A 619 11.44 5.74 -7.83
N THR A 620 11.68 5.90 -9.13
CA THR A 620 11.81 7.20 -9.79
C THR A 620 10.55 8.02 -9.54
N GLY A 621 10.74 9.24 -9.01
CA GLY A 621 9.65 10.16 -8.69
C GLY A 621 9.03 9.94 -7.30
N TYR A 622 9.41 8.87 -6.59
CA TYR A 622 9.02 8.64 -5.19
C TYR A 622 9.92 9.43 -4.24
N ASP A 623 11.24 9.28 -4.38
CA ASP A 623 12.24 10.02 -3.61
C ASP A 623 13.02 10.99 -4.49
N THR A 624 13.41 12.14 -3.93
CA THR A 624 14.25 13.09 -4.66
C THR A 624 15.64 12.52 -4.95
N PRO A 625 16.29 12.88 -6.09
CA PRO A 625 17.66 12.47 -6.37
C PRO A 625 18.64 12.81 -5.22
N GLU A 626 18.44 13.94 -4.55
CA GLU A 626 19.23 14.37 -3.40
C GLU A 626 19.06 13.45 -2.18
N LEU A 627 17.84 12.96 -1.91
CA LEU A 627 17.61 11.99 -0.85
C LEU A 627 18.32 10.66 -1.14
N VAL A 628 18.23 10.17 -2.37
CA VAL A 628 18.92 8.94 -2.78
C VAL A 628 20.44 9.10 -2.70
N HIS A 629 20.96 10.25 -3.14
CA HIS A 629 22.38 10.57 -3.00
C HIS A 629 22.85 10.50 -1.54
N ARG A 630 22.07 11.05 -0.61
CA ARG A 630 22.37 11.00 0.83
C ARG A 630 22.27 9.60 1.39
N ALA A 631 21.27 8.81 0.98
CA ALA A 631 21.13 7.41 1.36
C ALA A 631 22.35 6.59 0.97
N MET A 632 22.79 6.71 -0.29
CA MET A 632 23.97 5.97 -0.76
C MET A 632 25.25 6.43 -0.08
N GLN A 633 25.42 7.73 0.16
CA GLN A 633 26.55 8.24 0.92
C GLN A 633 26.59 7.66 2.34
N TYR A 634 25.44 7.63 3.02
CA TYR A 634 25.37 7.16 4.40
C TYR A 634 25.61 5.65 4.50
N LEU A 635 24.92 4.84 3.70
CA LEU A 635 25.05 3.39 3.69
C LEU A 635 26.46 2.93 3.34
N ILE A 636 27.08 3.49 2.30
CA ILE A 636 28.40 3.05 1.82
C ILE A 636 29.54 3.54 2.73
N THR A 637 29.45 4.77 3.25
CA THR A 637 30.59 5.41 3.93
C THR A 637 30.40 5.67 5.42
N GLY A 638 29.19 5.49 5.95
CA GLY A 638 28.81 5.88 7.30
C GLY A 638 28.65 7.40 7.50
N LYS A 639 28.93 8.20 6.47
CA LYS A 639 28.83 9.66 6.53
C LYS A 639 27.43 10.11 6.15
N ALA A 640 26.64 10.49 7.16
CA ALA A 640 25.39 11.20 6.94
C ALA A 640 25.63 12.69 6.73
N SER A 641 24.85 13.32 5.85
CA SER A 641 24.68 14.77 5.82
C SER A 641 23.31 15.12 6.42
N GLY A 642 23.28 16.11 7.33
CA GLY A 642 22.07 16.49 8.07
C GLY A 642 21.76 15.57 9.26
N ASP A 643 20.60 15.81 9.90
CA ASP A 643 20.14 15.03 11.03
C ASP A 643 19.64 13.65 10.56
N VAL A 644 20.17 12.61 11.20
CA VAL A 644 19.83 11.20 10.96
C VAL A 644 19.64 10.55 12.31
N ALA A 645 18.42 10.07 12.58
CA ALA A 645 18.05 9.42 13.82
C ALA A 645 18.60 7.98 13.86
N TYR A 646 18.50 7.23 12.76
CA TYR A 646 18.95 5.86 12.66
C TYR A 646 20.48 5.80 12.59
N LYS A 647 21.11 5.17 13.57
CA LYS A 647 22.57 4.97 13.58
C LYS A 647 22.90 3.58 13.04
N LEU A 648 23.67 3.53 11.95
CA LEU A 648 24.19 2.28 11.42
C LEU A 648 24.94 1.50 12.51
N ARG A 649 24.69 0.20 12.60
CA ARG A 649 25.43 -0.76 13.43
C ARG A 649 26.91 -0.76 13.09
N LYS A 650 27.27 -0.45 11.84
CA LYS A 650 28.65 -0.17 11.41
C LYS A 650 28.84 1.34 11.18
N PRO A 651 29.49 2.08 12.10
CA PRO A 651 29.68 3.52 11.95
C PRO A 651 30.46 3.95 10.71
N GLY A 652 31.32 3.07 10.17
CA GLY A 652 32.06 3.30 8.92
C GLY A 652 31.27 2.98 7.65
N GLY A 653 29.99 2.64 7.77
CA GLY A 653 29.15 2.16 6.68
C GLY A 653 29.53 0.76 6.20
N TYR A 654 29.08 0.47 4.98
CA TYR A 654 29.28 -0.78 4.27
C TYR A 654 29.97 -0.50 2.93
N PRO A 655 31.30 -0.30 2.92
CA PRO A 655 32.02 0.14 1.72
C PRO A 655 31.91 -0.80 0.53
N ALA A 656 31.61 -2.08 0.76
CA ALA A 656 31.42 -3.07 -0.30
C ALA A 656 29.99 -3.16 -0.84
N MET A 657 29.05 -2.37 -0.31
CA MET A 657 27.65 -2.41 -0.73
C MET A 657 27.49 -2.17 -2.23
N ILE A 658 26.71 -3.00 -2.92
CA ILE A 658 26.75 -3.04 -4.38
C ILE A 658 26.17 -1.79 -5.04
N GLY A 659 25.18 -1.11 -4.45
CA GLY A 659 24.70 0.17 -4.97
C GLY A 659 23.19 0.38 -4.89
N ALA A 660 22.63 0.97 -5.95
CA ALA A 660 21.24 1.40 -6.01
C ALA A 660 20.55 0.83 -7.25
N MET A 661 19.32 0.35 -7.06
CA MET A 661 18.41 -0.08 -8.10
C MET A 661 17.29 0.95 -8.30
N PHE A 662 16.81 1.13 -9.53
CA PHE A 662 15.68 1.99 -9.85
C PHE A 662 14.61 1.33 -10.71
N TRP A 663 13.36 1.47 -10.26
CA TRP A 663 12.17 1.43 -11.10
C TRP A 663 11.82 2.88 -11.52
N THR A 664 12.08 3.38 -12.73
CA THR A 664 12.67 2.74 -13.90
C THR A 664 13.62 3.67 -14.67
N ILE A 665 14.41 3.07 -15.55
CA ILE A 665 15.26 3.74 -16.54
C ILE A 665 14.41 4.63 -17.47
N ASP A 666 13.24 4.14 -17.90
CA ASP A 666 12.33 4.88 -18.78
C ASP A 666 11.82 6.16 -18.11
N ALA A 667 11.49 6.10 -16.81
CA ALA A 667 11.08 7.26 -16.04
C ALA A 667 12.23 8.26 -15.85
N ASP A 668 13.44 7.79 -15.50
CA ASP A 668 14.63 8.66 -15.38
C ASP A 668 14.93 9.38 -16.71
N HIS A 669 14.85 8.67 -17.83
CA HIS A 669 14.98 9.28 -19.17
C HIS A 669 13.95 10.38 -19.40
N ASN A 670 12.69 10.13 -19.08
CA ASN A 670 11.60 11.10 -19.27
C ASN A 670 11.70 12.29 -18.31
N GLU A 671 12.38 12.11 -17.17
CA GLU A 671 12.71 13.16 -16.21
C GLU A 671 14.10 13.78 -16.46
N GLY A 672 14.66 13.66 -17.66
CA GLY A 672 15.91 14.33 -18.04
C GLY A 672 17.14 13.81 -17.31
N TYR A 673 17.18 12.50 -17.04
CA TYR A 673 18.32 11.80 -16.45
C TYR A 673 18.72 12.29 -15.06
N ARG A 674 17.80 12.90 -14.30
CA ARG A 674 18.10 13.52 -13.00
C ARG A 674 18.65 12.54 -11.97
N TYR A 675 18.30 11.26 -12.06
CA TYR A 675 18.84 10.23 -11.17
C TYR A 675 20.13 9.67 -11.73
N SER A 676 20.14 9.19 -12.98
CA SER A 676 21.34 8.53 -13.52
C SER A 676 22.53 9.48 -13.65
N ASN A 677 22.32 10.77 -13.93
CA ASN A 677 23.40 11.76 -14.00
C ASN A 677 23.97 12.16 -12.63
N LEU A 678 23.26 11.89 -11.52
CA LEU A 678 23.73 12.19 -10.17
C LEU A 678 24.28 10.95 -9.47
N ILE A 679 23.49 9.87 -9.46
CA ILE A 679 23.76 8.66 -8.67
C ILE A 679 24.80 7.78 -9.34
N GLY A 680 24.79 7.66 -10.67
CA GLY A 680 25.80 6.90 -11.42
C GLY A 680 27.22 7.39 -11.13
N PRO A 681 27.53 8.68 -11.36
CA PRO A 681 28.84 9.25 -11.05
C PRO A 681 29.23 9.16 -9.58
N GLN A 682 28.26 9.28 -8.65
CA GLN A 682 28.51 9.09 -7.23
C GLN A 682 28.98 7.66 -6.94
N LEU A 683 28.24 6.66 -7.41
CA LEU A 683 28.56 5.25 -7.21
C LEU A 683 29.91 4.89 -7.83
N HIS A 684 30.18 5.33 -9.06
CA HIS A 684 31.45 5.10 -9.76
C HIS A 684 32.62 5.89 -9.13
N GLY A 685 32.34 6.92 -8.33
CA GLY A 685 33.32 7.72 -7.61
C GLY A 685 33.75 7.17 -6.25
N PHE A 686 33.01 6.20 -5.69
CA PHE A 686 33.39 5.56 -4.43
C PHE A 686 34.68 4.73 -4.58
N ALA A 687 35.42 4.62 -3.47
CA ALA A 687 36.64 3.85 -3.41
C ALA A 687 36.33 2.35 -3.60
N ARG A 688 37.17 1.67 -4.38
CA ARG A 688 37.05 0.23 -4.55
C ARG A 688 37.21 -0.47 -3.18
N PRO A 689 36.29 -1.36 -2.78
CA PRO A 689 36.40 -2.09 -1.53
C PRO A 689 37.67 -2.96 -1.52
N GLN A 690 38.37 -2.99 -0.38
CA GLN A 690 39.41 -4.01 -0.15
C GLN A 690 38.70 -5.34 0.13
N ARG A 691 39.01 -6.36 -0.67
CA ARG A 691 38.43 -7.70 -0.56
C ARG A 691 39.10 -8.54 0.52
#